data_AF-A0A842RCQ3-F1
#
_entry.id   AF-A0A842RCQ3-F1
#
_cell.length_a   1.000
_cell.length_b   1.000
_cell.length_c   1.000
_cell.angle_alpha   90.00
_cell.angle_beta   90.00
_cell.angle_gamma   90.00
#
_symmetry.space_group_name_H-M   'P 1'
#
loop_
_entity.id
_entity.type
_entity.pdbx_description
1 polymer ?
#
loop_
_entity_poly.entity_id
_entity_poly.type
_entity_poly.pdbx_seq_one_letter_code
_entity_poly.pdbx_strand_id
1 'polypeptide(L)'
;MVKVTYEPISAKDALKQIRNICSILVDLAYSAVLFEDRSLAREVDELRDLVIKLNYLLTMSLQVAVRDGKDAQATLPLVVLGEASKNIANYTADLAHVLLKGFNVHHALKELSQKVARDLMRGEIAEDSVLKGYTVHDVAAKMNFSVVIFAIRREGRWNIPPDAEVELAAGDVVLARGSTQSISLLKLLVGGSAEEIAPPEEEEFMEQRETFEDTILDNLIAIKDTSEVVIELAYGAVLYNNSELAQLVSSMEKRIDAIRNKSEIAILRAAKDTTEDLSALQGLFRVIESMEDISDSANTIAQTVLAGLPAHPIIELVIEESTENIFQKTVEEASLIVGKTVPAGNYLDEFGIRIIGIKRAGGNFFKPRRRTKIRAGDVIIFTGRQEACQAFQKREKEAVEEKEAEIEATKKAAEEALDEVVEKVADEIVSEASKEVAKKAVEGVVDQAVEKAKDKVTKKATEEAATEAVKKVEEEELTEDLIEQVAAAIAKEILEEVKREKPEIEEEEENIKEAAQQAAKKTAKDAIEKVQEVTRKAAETAVEEKSNFILQKAKKEVAKKAEKEVESAVIDAAKPEAQKAGKRAATEAIKETAPTDEPETLLKEAATEAAKEVAGTGVEKAAERTGKKVATKTAESTAIEIVEKETKKIAGEAAEEAAKKAAKEVLNKDVKEEAEKATKKAVKEAAKKLEK
;
A
#
# COMPACT_ATOMS: atom_id res chain seq x y z
N MET A 1 50.45 -45.67 19.32
CA MET A 1 49.94 -44.79 20.40
C MET A 1 50.99 -44.62 21.49
N VAL A 2 51.25 -43.37 21.87
CA VAL A 2 52.13 -42.99 22.97
C VAL A 2 51.47 -43.35 24.31
N LYS A 3 52.27 -43.70 25.33
CA LYS A 3 51.78 -43.94 26.69
C LYS A 3 51.09 -42.68 27.22
N VAL A 4 49.81 -42.79 27.58
CA VAL A 4 49.02 -41.66 28.09
C VAL A 4 49.21 -41.54 29.61
N THR A 5 49.65 -40.37 30.06
CA THR A 5 49.74 -40.00 31.47
C THR A 5 48.89 -38.77 31.71
N TYR A 6 48.43 -38.56 32.95
CA TYR A 6 47.70 -37.36 33.31
C TYR A 6 48.55 -36.10 33.06
N GLU A 7 48.00 -35.17 32.30
CA GLU A 7 48.50 -33.81 32.10
C GLU A 7 47.37 -32.84 32.47
N PRO A 8 47.62 -31.77 33.24
CA PRO A 8 46.58 -30.85 33.65
C PRO A 8 46.04 -30.08 32.44
N ILE A 9 44.78 -30.33 32.08
CA ILE A 9 44.01 -29.59 31.07
C ILE A 9 42.62 -29.34 31.64
N SER A 10 42.05 -28.17 31.36
CA SER A 10 40.67 -27.93 31.74
C SER A 10 39.72 -28.75 30.86
N ALA A 11 38.58 -29.19 31.42
CA ALA A 11 37.57 -29.88 30.62
C ALA A 11 37.06 -29.00 29.46
N LYS A 12 37.05 -27.67 29.64
CA LYS A 12 36.74 -26.69 28.60
C LYS A 12 37.73 -26.79 27.44
N ASP A 13 39.01 -26.67 27.71
CA ASP A 13 40.03 -26.61 26.65
C ASP A 13 40.16 -27.95 25.92
N ALA A 14 40.03 -29.07 26.65
CA ALA A 14 40.04 -30.39 26.04
C ALA A 14 38.86 -30.58 25.07
N LEU A 15 37.62 -30.27 25.50
CA LEU A 15 36.44 -30.37 24.64
C LEU A 15 36.48 -29.40 23.46
N LYS A 16 36.98 -28.17 23.66
CA LYS A 16 37.17 -27.20 22.59
C LYS A 16 38.10 -27.73 21.50
N GLN A 17 39.26 -28.26 21.89
CA GLN A 17 40.20 -28.83 20.93
C GLN A 17 39.62 -30.06 20.22
N ILE A 18 38.96 -30.95 20.95
CA ILE A 18 38.29 -32.13 20.36
C ILE A 18 37.28 -31.68 19.28
N ARG A 19 36.38 -30.75 19.62
CA ARG A 19 35.37 -30.26 18.69
C ARG A 19 36.01 -29.63 17.44
N ASN A 20 36.97 -28.74 17.62
CA ASN A 20 37.62 -28.03 16.53
C ASN A 20 38.40 -28.97 15.60
N ILE A 21 38.99 -30.04 16.14
CA ILE A 21 39.63 -31.05 15.29
C ILE A 21 38.55 -31.83 14.53
N CYS A 22 37.50 -32.30 15.20
CA CYS A 22 36.42 -33.06 14.56
C CYS A 22 35.74 -32.31 13.42
N SER A 23 35.57 -30.98 13.53
CA SER A 23 34.93 -30.18 12.47
C SER A 23 35.74 -30.16 11.17
N ILE A 24 37.07 -30.12 11.26
CA ILE A 24 37.95 -30.11 10.08
C ILE A 24 38.28 -31.54 9.61
N LEU A 25 38.27 -32.52 10.51
CA LEU A 25 38.67 -33.89 10.19
C LEU A 25 37.81 -34.50 9.08
N VAL A 26 36.50 -34.21 9.08
CA VAL A 26 35.57 -34.70 8.07
C VAL A 26 35.93 -34.14 6.69
N ASP A 27 36.18 -32.83 6.61
CA ASP A 27 36.61 -32.16 5.37
C ASP A 27 37.94 -32.71 4.85
N LEU A 28 38.89 -32.97 5.75
CA LEU A 28 40.19 -33.57 5.41
C LEU A 28 40.05 -35.00 4.89
N ALA A 29 39.24 -35.82 5.53
CA ALA A 29 39.05 -37.22 5.14
C ALA A 29 38.37 -37.31 3.77
N TYR A 30 37.36 -36.47 3.52
CA TYR A 30 36.78 -36.32 2.19
C TYR A 30 37.82 -35.86 1.19
N SER A 31 38.55 -34.78 1.48
CA SER A 31 39.60 -34.27 0.58
C SER A 31 40.65 -35.33 0.27
N ALA A 32 41.03 -36.14 1.26
CA ALA A 32 41.99 -37.23 1.07
C ALA A 32 41.44 -38.24 0.06
N VAL A 33 40.22 -38.74 0.25
CA VAL A 33 39.57 -39.71 -0.65
C VAL A 33 39.35 -39.11 -2.04
N LEU A 34 38.88 -37.87 -2.12
CA LEU A 34 38.54 -37.19 -3.38
C LEU A 34 39.78 -36.89 -4.24
N PHE A 35 40.87 -36.42 -3.63
CA PHE A 35 42.13 -36.12 -4.32
C PHE A 35 43.10 -37.32 -4.34
N GLU A 36 42.66 -38.48 -3.86
CA GLU A 36 43.49 -39.69 -3.69
C GLU A 36 44.83 -39.43 -2.95
N ASP A 37 44.87 -38.45 -2.03
CA ASP A 37 46.08 -38.01 -1.34
C ASP A 37 46.35 -38.84 -0.07
N ARG A 38 47.21 -39.85 -0.19
CA ARG A 38 47.65 -40.70 0.93
C ARG A 38 48.45 -39.95 2.01
N SER A 39 49.05 -38.80 1.71
CA SER A 39 49.71 -37.99 2.73
C SER A 39 48.67 -37.31 3.62
N LEU A 40 47.63 -36.73 3.00
CA LEU A 40 46.51 -36.12 3.73
C LEU A 40 45.74 -37.16 4.56
N ALA A 41 45.55 -38.38 4.04
CA ALA A 41 44.95 -39.47 4.80
C ALA A 41 45.75 -39.85 6.07
N ARG A 42 47.08 -39.64 6.09
CA ARG A 42 47.90 -39.86 7.30
C ARG A 42 47.76 -38.71 8.29
N GLU A 43 47.63 -37.47 7.82
CA GLU A 43 47.34 -36.33 8.71
C GLU A 43 46.00 -36.52 9.44
N VAL A 44 44.99 -37.10 8.77
CA VAL A 44 43.72 -37.49 9.40
C VAL A 44 43.95 -38.47 10.56
N ASP A 45 44.84 -39.45 10.38
CA ASP A 45 45.19 -40.40 11.45
C ASP A 45 45.89 -39.71 12.65
N GLU A 46 46.80 -38.77 12.38
CA GLU A 46 47.50 -38.01 13.42
C GLU A 46 46.54 -37.13 14.24
N LEU A 47 45.62 -36.44 13.57
CA LEU A 47 44.59 -35.64 14.23
C LEU A 47 43.61 -36.50 15.03
N ARG A 48 43.23 -37.67 14.51
CA ARG A 48 42.43 -38.64 15.25
C ARG A 48 43.14 -39.10 16.52
N ASP A 49 44.43 -39.42 16.44
CA ASP A 49 45.23 -39.83 17.62
C ASP A 49 45.31 -38.70 18.66
N LEU A 50 45.38 -37.45 18.23
CA LEU A 50 45.30 -36.28 19.11
C LEU A 50 43.94 -36.18 19.80
N VAL A 51 42.83 -36.37 19.08
CA VAL A 51 41.47 -36.40 19.67
C VAL A 51 41.36 -37.50 20.73
N ILE A 52 41.91 -38.69 20.44
CA ILE A 52 41.95 -39.79 21.42
C ILE A 52 42.70 -39.37 22.68
N LYS A 53 43.90 -38.78 22.54
CA LYS A 53 44.68 -38.29 23.69
C LYS A 53 43.89 -37.26 24.49
N LEU A 54 43.29 -36.27 23.83
CA LEU A 54 42.50 -35.22 24.48
C LEU A 54 41.29 -35.80 25.23
N ASN A 55 40.59 -36.79 24.66
CA ASN A 55 39.45 -37.43 25.34
C ASN A 55 39.89 -38.20 26.60
N TYR A 56 41.06 -38.84 26.58
CA TYR A 56 41.63 -39.43 27.80
C TYR A 56 41.94 -38.39 28.86
N LEU A 57 42.55 -37.25 28.48
CA LEU A 57 42.84 -36.16 29.40
C LEU A 57 41.56 -35.52 29.96
N LEU A 58 40.54 -35.33 29.12
CA LEU A 58 39.21 -34.88 29.53
C LEU A 58 38.62 -35.84 30.56
N THR A 59 38.62 -37.14 30.25
CA THR A 59 38.05 -38.17 31.13
C THR A 59 38.75 -38.19 32.49
N MET A 60 40.08 -38.17 32.51
CA MET A 60 40.84 -38.10 33.78
C MET A 60 40.55 -36.82 34.55
N SER A 61 40.46 -35.67 33.87
CA SER A 61 40.18 -34.38 34.51
C SER A 61 38.78 -34.34 35.12
N LEU A 62 37.78 -34.90 34.44
CA LEU A 62 36.42 -35.06 34.97
C LEU A 62 36.39 -36.02 36.16
N GLN A 63 37.07 -37.16 36.08
CA GLN A 63 37.15 -38.13 37.18
C GLN A 63 37.77 -37.55 38.45
N VAL A 64 38.79 -36.70 38.32
CA VAL A 64 39.40 -35.99 39.46
C VAL A 64 38.45 -34.92 40.02
N ALA A 65 37.61 -34.31 39.18
CA ALA A 65 36.68 -33.27 39.60
C ALA A 65 35.43 -33.81 40.31
N VAL A 66 34.96 -35.00 39.97
CA VAL A 66 33.73 -35.61 40.51
C VAL A 66 33.93 -36.12 41.94
N ARG A 67 33.14 -35.60 42.90
CA ARG A 67 33.24 -35.99 44.32
C ARG A 67 32.05 -36.79 44.82
N ASP A 68 30.89 -36.61 44.20
CA ASP A 68 29.65 -37.28 44.58
C ASP A 68 28.75 -37.61 43.37
N GLY A 69 27.58 -38.18 43.63
CA GLY A 69 26.61 -38.55 42.58
C GLY A 69 26.01 -37.35 41.84
N LYS A 70 25.91 -36.17 42.47
CA LYS A 70 25.43 -34.96 41.80
C LYS A 70 26.47 -34.43 40.83
N ASP A 71 27.74 -34.40 41.23
CA ASP A 71 28.86 -34.04 40.34
C ASP A 71 28.94 -35.01 39.15
N ALA A 72 28.76 -36.31 39.41
CA ALA A 72 28.73 -37.33 38.35
C ALA A 72 27.58 -37.08 37.35
N GLN A 73 26.38 -36.75 37.85
CA GLN A 73 25.23 -36.43 37.00
C GLN A 73 25.44 -35.14 36.20
N ALA A 74 26.04 -34.11 36.80
CA ALA A 74 26.30 -32.82 36.14
C ALA A 74 27.39 -32.92 35.06
N THR A 75 28.37 -33.80 35.24
CA THR A 75 29.49 -33.97 34.30
C THR A 75 29.22 -35.00 33.20
N LEU A 76 28.18 -35.82 33.34
CA LEU A 76 27.84 -36.87 32.38
C LEU A 76 27.73 -36.38 30.92
N PRO A 77 27.09 -35.23 30.61
CA PRO A 77 27.05 -34.72 29.23
C PRO A 77 28.43 -34.41 28.66
N LEU A 78 29.39 -33.97 29.47
CA LEU A 78 30.76 -33.70 29.03
C LEU A 78 31.49 -34.99 28.64
N VAL A 79 31.26 -36.07 29.40
CA VAL A 79 31.80 -37.41 29.10
C VAL A 79 31.21 -37.93 27.80
N VAL A 80 29.87 -37.87 27.65
CA VAL A 80 29.18 -38.33 26.43
C VAL A 80 29.64 -37.53 25.22
N LEU A 81 29.76 -36.21 25.34
CA LEU A 81 30.24 -35.34 24.26
C LEU A 81 31.66 -35.71 23.84
N GLY A 82 32.59 -35.86 24.78
CA GLY A 82 33.98 -36.24 24.48
C GLY A 82 34.08 -37.61 23.80
N GLU A 83 33.33 -38.59 24.31
CA GLU A 83 33.37 -39.96 23.77
C GLU A 83 32.74 -40.05 22.38
N ALA A 84 31.59 -39.42 22.17
CA ALA A 84 30.94 -39.36 20.86
C ALA A 84 31.80 -38.61 19.85
N SER A 85 32.45 -37.51 20.24
CA SER A 85 33.38 -36.77 19.36
C SER A 85 34.61 -37.61 18.99
N LYS A 86 35.16 -38.36 19.94
CA LYS A 86 36.25 -39.32 19.68
C LYS A 86 35.79 -40.43 18.73
N ASN A 87 34.55 -40.89 18.84
CA ASN A 87 33.99 -41.85 17.90
C ASN A 87 33.84 -41.24 16.49
N ILE A 88 33.30 -40.03 16.35
CA ILE A 88 33.27 -39.28 15.08
C ILE A 88 34.68 -39.23 14.47
N ALA A 89 35.70 -38.93 15.26
CA ALA A 89 37.07 -38.88 14.76
C ALA A 89 37.60 -40.24 14.26
N ASN A 90 37.27 -41.33 14.96
CA ASN A 90 37.63 -42.68 14.52
C ASN A 90 36.95 -43.05 13.19
N TYR A 91 35.63 -42.85 13.09
CA TYR A 91 34.87 -43.17 11.89
C TYR A 91 35.29 -42.30 10.70
N THR A 92 35.65 -41.04 10.95
CA THR A 92 36.22 -40.15 9.93
C THR A 92 37.59 -40.66 9.44
N ALA A 93 38.42 -41.20 10.33
CA ALA A 93 39.68 -41.82 9.92
C ALA A 93 39.44 -43.12 9.12
N ASP A 94 38.42 -43.91 9.45
CA ASP A 94 38.05 -45.10 8.68
C ASP A 94 37.63 -44.77 7.23
N LEU A 95 37.00 -43.61 7.01
CA LEU A 95 36.75 -43.07 5.67
C LEU A 95 38.05 -42.85 4.89
N ALA A 96 39.06 -42.20 5.50
CA ALA A 96 40.38 -42.00 4.88
C ALA A 96 41.18 -43.31 4.74
N HIS A 97 40.93 -44.31 5.59
CA HIS A 97 41.58 -45.61 5.54
C HIS A 97 41.26 -46.42 4.30
N VAL A 98 40.20 -46.08 3.56
CA VAL A 98 39.92 -46.68 2.24
C VAL A 98 41.17 -46.56 1.34
N LEU A 99 41.88 -45.42 1.40
CA LEU A 99 43.14 -45.22 0.68
C LEU A 99 44.35 -45.92 1.31
N LEU A 100 44.44 -45.91 2.65
CA LEU A 100 45.61 -46.44 3.37
C LEU A 100 45.64 -47.98 3.38
N LYS A 101 44.47 -48.62 3.43
CA LYS A 101 44.32 -50.08 3.40
C LYS A 101 44.38 -50.66 1.98
N GLY A 102 44.54 -49.80 0.96
CA GLY A 102 44.81 -50.21 -0.42
C GLY A 102 43.57 -50.64 -1.22
N PHE A 103 42.37 -50.20 -0.82
CA PHE A 103 41.18 -50.39 -1.65
C PHE A 103 41.23 -49.45 -2.85
N ASN A 104 40.69 -49.90 -3.99
CA ASN A 104 40.54 -49.05 -5.16
C ASN A 104 39.40 -48.04 -4.94
N VAL A 105 39.54 -46.83 -5.47
CA VAL A 105 38.49 -45.80 -5.40
C VAL A 105 37.48 -46.05 -6.54
N HIS A 106 36.24 -46.36 -6.17
CA HIS A 106 35.15 -46.60 -7.13
C HIS A 106 34.82 -45.34 -7.95
N HIS A 107 34.41 -45.50 -9.22
CA HIS A 107 34.08 -44.37 -10.10
C HIS A 107 32.99 -43.48 -9.49
N ALA A 108 31.99 -44.05 -8.81
CA ALA A 108 30.95 -43.29 -8.13
C ALA A 108 31.48 -42.30 -7.07
N LEU A 109 32.62 -42.58 -6.41
CA LEU A 109 33.27 -41.60 -5.50
C LEU A 109 33.96 -40.48 -6.28
N LYS A 110 34.44 -40.77 -7.50
CA LYS A 110 34.97 -39.76 -8.43
C LYS A 110 33.83 -38.89 -8.98
N GLU A 111 32.68 -39.46 -9.30
CA GLU A 111 31.51 -38.68 -9.71
C GLU A 111 30.87 -37.92 -8.55
N LEU A 112 30.93 -38.47 -7.33
CA LEU A 112 30.55 -37.76 -6.11
C LEU A 112 31.38 -36.50 -5.95
N SER A 113 32.68 -36.58 -6.25
CA SER A 113 33.52 -35.40 -6.33
C SER A 113 32.86 -34.37 -7.26
N GLN A 114 32.62 -34.72 -8.52
CA GLN A 114 32.11 -33.81 -9.56
C GLN A 114 30.74 -33.18 -9.22
N LYS A 115 29.85 -33.92 -8.55
CA LYS A 115 28.50 -33.43 -8.23
C LYS A 115 28.40 -32.71 -6.87
N VAL A 116 29.18 -33.10 -5.87
CA VAL A 116 29.00 -32.64 -4.47
C VAL A 116 30.13 -31.77 -3.95
N ALA A 117 31.35 -31.88 -4.48
CA ALA A 117 32.47 -31.05 -4.04
C ALA A 117 32.43 -29.61 -4.57
N ARG A 118 31.23 -29.10 -4.92
CA ARG A 118 31.03 -27.71 -5.35
C ARG A 118 31.36 -26.70 -4.24
N ASP A 119 31.63 -27.18 -3.04
CA ASP A 119 32.03 -26.43 -1.86
C ASP A 119 33.45 -26.75 -1.37
N LEU A 120 34.24 -27.57 -2.06
CA LEU A 120 35.63 -27.92 -1.71
C LEU A 120 36.60 -27.62 -2.87
N MET A 121 37.82 -27.19 -2.57
CA MET A 121 38.87 -26.99 -3.57
C MET A 121 40.27 -27.33 -3.07
N ARG A 122 41.12 -27.73 -4.03
CA ARG A 122 42.58 -27.79 -3.91
C ARG A 122 43.19 -26.85 -4.93
N GLY A 123 44.04 -25.93 -4.49
CA GLY A 123 44.70 -24.99 -5.40
C GLY A 123 46.13 -24.68 -4.99
N GLU A 124 47.00 -24.52 -5.98
CA GLU A 124 48.36 -24.02 -5.77
C GLU A 124 48.40 -22.50 -5.97
N ILE A 125 49.00 -21.78 -5.02
CA ILE A 125 49.20 -20.33 -5.11
C ILE A 125 50.30 -20.05 -6.15
N ALA A 126 49.93 -19.45 -7.27
CA ALA A 126 50.89 -19.05 -8.29
C ALA A 126 51.79 -17.90 -7.84
N GLU A 127 52.93 -17.76 -8.52
CA GLU A 127 53.86 -16.65 -8.30
C GLU A 127 53.24 -15.27 -8.53
N ASP A 128 52.31 -15.16 -9.47
CA ASP A 128 51.56 -13.94 -9.80
C ASP A 128 50.20 -13.85 -9.09
N SER A 129 49.89 -14.77 -8.17
CA SER A 129 48.67 -14.74 -7.39
C SER A 129 48.55 -13.46 -6.56
N VAL A 130 47.38 -12.83 -6.62
CA VAL A 130 47.03 -11.68 -5.78
C VAL A 130 46.92 -12.04 -4.29
N LEU A 131 46.84 -13.34 -3.96
CA LEU A 131 46.79 -13.82 -2.58
C LEU A 131 48.17 -13.93 -1.93
N LYS A 132 49.26 -13.77 -2.68
CA LYS A 132 50.61 -13.81 -2.12
C LYS A 132 50.81 -12.70 -1.08
N GLY A 133 51.28 -13.06 0.11
CA GLY A 133 51.48 -12.14 1.23
C GLY A 133 50.20 -11.75 1.98
N TYR A 134 49.04 -12.27 1.58
CA TYR A 134 47.82 -12.18 2.38
C TYR A 134 47.86 -13.24 3.49
N THR A 135 47.39 -12.89 4.67
CA THR A 135 47.18 -13.88 5.74
C THR A 135 45.92 -14.70 5.47
N VAL A 136 45.81 -15.87 6.11
CA VAL A 136 44.56 -16.67 6.07
C VAL A 136 43.37 -15.84 6.55
N HIS A 137 43.56 -14.99 7.56
CA HIS A 137 42.54 -14.06 8.04
C HIS A 137 42.13 -13.04 6.97
N ASP A 138 43.09 -12.43 6.28
CA ASP A 138 42.77 -11.42 5.26
C ASP A 138 41.96 -12.01 4.11
N VAL A 139 42.31 -13.24 3.67
CA VAL A 139 41.55 -13.94 2.63
C VAL A 139 40.13 -14.24 3.11
N ALA A 140 39.99 -14.76 4.34
CA ALA A 140 38.69 -14.99 4.95
C ALA A 140 37.86 -13.70 5.01
N ALA A 141 38.40 -12.61 5.55
CA ALA A 141 37.71 -11.34 5.73
C ALA A 141 37.30 -10.70 4.38
N LYS A 142 38.19 -10.70 3.39
CA LYS A 142 37.90 -10.16 2.04
C LYS A 142 36.84 -10.95 1.28
N MET A 143 36.67 -12.22 1.63
CA MET A 143 35.65 -13.11 1.05
C MET A 143 34.40 -13.14 1.94
N ASN A 144 34.16 -12.13 2.78
CA ASN A 144 33.01 -12.05 3.72
C ASN A 144 32.85 -13.30 4.58
N PHE A 145 33.97 -13.92 4.93
CA PHE A 145 34.06 -15.14 5.69
C PHE A 145 33.42 -16.39 5.06
N SER A 146 33.02 -16.32 3.77
CA SER A 146 32.36 -17.39 3.02
C SER A 146 33.27 -18.54 2.56
N VAL A 147 34.58 -18.40 2.78
CA VAL A 147 35.62 -19.39 2.50
C VAL A 147 36.39 -19.71 3.78
N VAL A 148 36.66 -20.98 4.00
CA VAL A 148 37.52 -21.51 5.06
C VAL A 148 38.69 -22.25 4.42
N ILE A 149 39.90 -21.70 4.56
CA ILE A 149 41.14 -22.44 4.24
C ILE A 149 41.45 -23.31 5.46
N PHE A 150 41.30 -24.62 5.34
CA PHE A 150 41.43 -25.55 6.47
C PHE A 150 42.75 -26.33 6.45
N ALA A 151 43.49 -26.31 5.34
CA ALA A 151 44.83 -26.88 5.28
C ALA A 151 45.73 -26.11 4.31
N ILE A 152 47.02 -25.99 4.65
CA ILE A 152 48.06 -25.46 3.77
C ILE A 152 49.19 -26.47 3.70
N ARG A 153 49.61 -26.86 2.50
CA ARG A 153 50.82 -27.64 2.28
C ARG A 153 51.95 -26.73 1.81
N ARG A 154 53.01 -26.66 2.60
CA ARG A 154 54.23 -25.93 2.28
C ARG A 154 55.43 -26.86 2.43
N GLU A 155 56.30 -26.90 1.42
CA GLU A 155 57.50 -27.75 1.41
C GLU A 155 57.23 -29.23 1.75
N GLY A 156 56.07 -29.73 1.31
CA GLY A 156 55.66 -31.12 1.52
C GLY A 156 55.07 -31.43 2.90
N ARG A 157 54.94 -30.46 3.81
CA ARG A 157 54.29 -30.61 5.12
C ARG A 157 52.94 -29.93 5.16
N TRP A 158 51.97 -30.56 5.82
CA TRP A 158 50.65 -29.99 6.03
C TRP A 158 50.62 -29.16 7.31
N ASN A 159 49.93 -28.02 7.25
CA ASN A 159 49.58 -27.15 8.37
C ASN A 159 48.06 -27.15 8.53
N ILE A 160 47.54 -27.75 9.61
CA ILE A 160 46.11 -28.06 9.78
C ILE A 160 45.63 -27.89 11.24
N PRO A 161 44.60 -27.07 11.48
CA PRO A 161 44.26 -25.89 10.69
C PRO A 161 45.44 -24.90 10.66
N PRO A 162 45.60 -24.11 9.60
CA PRO A 162 46.56 -23.01 9.61
C PRO A 162 46.14 -21.92 10.61
N ASP A 163 47.12 -21.31 11.27
CA ASP A 163 46.89 -20.11 12.10
C ASP A 163 46.42 -18.94 11.20
N ALA A 164 45.58 -18.07 11.78
CA ALA A 164 44.97 -16.94 11.09
C ALA A 164 46.00 -15.96 10.50
N GLU A 165 47.15 -15.82 11.16
CA GLU A 165 48.23 -14.90 10.76
C GLU A 165 49.23 -15.52 9.76
N VAL A 166 49.02 -16.77 9.34
CA VAL A 166 49.89 -17.41 8.34
C VAL A 166 49.74 -16.70 7.00
N GLU A 167 50.82 -16.09 6.52
CA GLU A 167 50.91 -15.51 5.18
C GLU A 167 51.01 -16.60 4.10
N LEU A 168 50.21 -16.48 3.04
CA LEU A 168 50.25 -17.34 1.87
C LEU A 168 51.47 -17.01 0.99
N ALA A 169 52.21 -18.05 0.61
CA ALA A 169 53.39 -17.97 -0.24
C ALA A 169 53.14 -18.64 -1.59
N ALA A 170 53.91 -18.25 -2.61
CA ALA A 170 53.90 -18.93 -3.89
C ALA A 170 54.34 -20.40 -3.73
N GLY A 171 53.65 -21.31 -4.41
CA GLY A 171 53.85 -22.76 -4.31
C GLY A 171 53.14 -23.42 -3.12
N ASP A 172 52.45 -22.67 -2.27
CA ASP A 172 51.58 -23.26 -1.26
C ASP A 172 50.41 -23.98 -1.93
N VAL A 173 50.08 -25.19 -1.46
CA VAL A 173 48.84 -25.87 -1.83
C VAL A 173 47.81 -25.64 -0.73
N VAL A 174 46.73 -24.94 -1.06
CA VAL A 174 45.63 -24.68 -0.13
C VAL A 174 44.50 -25.66 -0.34
N LEU A 175 43.94 -26.17 0.75
CA LEU A 175 42.62 -26.81 0.75
C LEU A 175 41.63 -25.85 1.40
N ALA A 176 40.54 -25.60 0.69
CA ALA A 176 39.52 -24.66 1.15
C ALA A 176 38.11 -25.20 0.92
N ARG A 177 37.19 -24.79 1.79
CA ARG A 177 35.75 -25.03 1.61
C ARG A 177 34.94 -23.75 1.68
N GLY A 178 33.77 -23.71 1.05
CA GLY A 178 32.92 -22.52 1.03
C GLY A 178 31.74 -22.61 0.06
N SER A 179 31.02 -21.51 -0.12
CA SER A 179 29.94 -21.48 -1.12
C SER A 179 30.50 -21.73 -2.54
N THR A 180 29.69 -22.28 -3.44
CA THR A 180 30.12 -22.51 -4.83
C THR A 180 30.62 -21.23 -5.52
N GLN A 181 29.99 -20.09 -5.24
CA GLN A 181 30.42 -18.80 -5.79
C GLN A 181 31.76 -18.37 -5.21
N SER A 182 31.92 -18.50 -3.89
CA SER A 182 33.14 -18.10 -3.18
C SER A 182 34.33 -18.97 -3.54
N ILE A 183 34.12 -20.28 -3.70
CA ILE A 183 35.15 -21.21 -4.17
C ILE A 183 35.53 -20.91 -5.63
N SER A 184 34.56 -20.59 -6.49
CA SER A 184 34.83 -20.17 -7.88
C SER A 184 35.66 -18.89 -7.93
N LEU A 185 35.38 -17.91 -7.06
CA LEU A 185 36.19 -16.71 -6.94
C LEU A 185 37.59 -17.03 -6.39
N LEU A 186 37.71 -17.85 -5.35
CA LEU A 186 39.01 -18.22 -4.77
C LEU A 186 39.92 -18.90 -5.79
N LYS A 187 39.37 -19.76 -6.67
CA LYS A 187 40.08 -20.36 -7.80
C LYS A 187 40.72 -19.32 -8.72
N LEU A 188 40.00 -18.25 -9.05
CA LEU A 188 40.54 -17.16 -9.88
C LEU A 188 41.67 -16.41 -9.16
N LEU A 189 41.58 -16.30 -7.83
CA LEU A 189 42.54 -15.55 -7.02
C LEU A 189 43.84 -16.32 -6.77
N VAL A 190 43.82 -17.65 -6.65
CA VAL A 190 45.04 -18.46 -6.47
C VAL A 190 45.97 -18.40 -7.69
N GLY A 191 45.46 -18.08 -8.88
CA GLY A 191 46.23 -17.84 -10.11
C GLY A 191 46.96 -19.06 -10.71
N GLY A 192 47.21 -20.11 -9.92
CA GLY A 192 47.92 -21.33 -10.33
C GLY A 192 47.01 -22.43 -10.84
N SER A 193 47.51 -23.67 -10.87
CA SER A 193 46.66 -24.83 -11.14
C SER A 193 45.74 -25.05 -9.93
N ALA A 194 44.49 -24.64 -10.08
CA ALA A 194 43.41 -25.16 -9.26
C ALA A 194 42.97 -26.49 -9.87
N GLU A 195 43.13 -27.58 -9.12
CA GLU A 195 42.48 -28.83 -9.50
C GLU A 195 40.99 -28.62 -9.30
N GLU A 196 40.27 -28.59 -10.41
CA GLU A 196 38.83 -28.55 -10.34
C GLU A 196 38.30 -29.94 -10.02
N ILE A 197 37.43 -30.00 -9.03
CA ILE A 197 36.41 -31.01 -9.04
C ILE A 197 35.29 -30.48 -9.94
N ALA A 198 35.45 -30.67 -11.26
CA ALA A 198 34.63 -29.99 -12.26
C ALA A 198 33.14 -30.39 -12.15
N PRO A 199 32.20 -29.44 -12.22
CA PRO A 199 30.80 -29.77 -12.46
C PRO A 199 30.69 -30.42 -13.86
N PRO A 200 29.72 -31.33 -14.09
CA PRO A 200 29.50 -31.83 -15.44
C PRO A 200 29.25 -30.65 -16.39
N GLU A 201 29.84 -30.71 -17.59
CA GLU A 201 29.35 -29.91 -18.70
C GLU A 201 27.85 -30.25 -18.88
N GLU A 202 27.00 -29.24 -19.09
CA GLU A 202 25.57 -29.46 -19.34
C GLU A 202 25.41 -30.20 -20.68
N GLU A 203 25.51 -31.52 -20.67
CA GLU A 203 24.99 -32.33 -21.75
C GLU A 203 23.46 -32.23 -21.73
N GLU A 204 22.88 -31.92 -22.89
CA GLU A 204 21.44 -31.83 -23.08
C GLU A 204 20.75 -33.04 -22.43
N PHE A 205 19.88 -32.77 -21.43
CA PHE A 205 19.07 -33.77 -20.75
C PHE A 205 18.35 -34.65 -21.77
N MET A 206 18.92 -35.81 -22.08
CA MET A 206 18.19 -36.91 -22.67
C MET A 206 17.47 -37.63 -21.52
N GLU A 207 16.16 -37.83 -21.66
CA GLU A 207 15.39 -38.73 -20.79
C GLU A 207 16.01 -40.14 -20.87
N GLN A 208 16.93 -40.45 -19.96
CA GLN A 208 17.50 -41.79 -19.83
C GLN A 208 17.03 -42.41 -18.52
N ARG A 209 16.76 -43.72 -18.55
CA ARG A 209 16.46 -44.54 -17.39
C ARG A 209 17.53 -44.32 -16.31
N GLU A 210 17.14 -44.11 -15.05
CA GLU A 210 18.04 -44.10 -13.89
C GLU A 210 19.01 -45.29 -14.01
N THR A 211 20.29 -44.99 -14.24
CA THR A 211 21.31 -46.03 -14.24
C THR A 211 21.56 -46.48 -12.79
N PHE A 212 22.13 -47.68 -12.64
CA PHE A 212 22.52 -48.21 -11.36
C PHE A 212 23.49 -47.27 -10.59
N GLU A 213 24.41 -46.66 -11.33
CA GLU A 213 25.44 -45.74 -10.85
C GLU A 213 24.82 -44.43 -10.34
N ASP A 214 23.81 -43.90 -11.04
CA ASP A 214 23.06 -42.71 -10.59
C ASP A 214 22.41 -42.92 -9.22
N THR A 215 21.89 -44.12 -8.95
CA THR A 215 21.25 -44.43 -7.66
C THR A 215 22.27 -44.47 -6.51
N ILE A 216 23.46 -45.05 -6.74
CA ILE A 216 24.54 -45.09 -5.75
C ILE A 216 25.05 -43.68 -5.49
N LEU A 217 25.28 -42.93 -6.56
CA LEU A 217 25.76 -41.56 -6.50
C LEU A 217 24.79 -40.69 -5.72
N ASP A 218 23.50 -40.66 -6.08
CA ASP A 218 22.48 -39.88 -5.37
C ASP A 218 22.39 -40.23 -3.88
N ASN A 219 22.52 -41.52 -3.54
CA ASN A 219 22.56 -41.94 -2.15
C ASN A 219 23.82 -41.44 -1.43
N LEU A 220 25.00 -41.49 -2.06
CA LEU A 220 26.23 -40.94 -1.50
C LEU A 220 26.13 -39.44 -1.27
N ILE A 221 25.58 -38.67 -2.23
CA ILE A 221 25.33 -37.23 -2.07
C ILE A 221 24.46 -37.02 -0.83
N ALA A 222 23.37 -37.77 -0.73
CA ALA A 222 22.43 -37.63 0.37
C ALA A 222 23.05 -37.98 1.72
N ILE A 223 23.87 -39.02 1.82
CA ILE A 223 24.54 -39.41 3.07
C ILE A 223 25.60 -38.37 3.44
N LYS A 224 26.48 -37.95 2.52
CA LYS A 224 27.50 -36.92 2.79
C LYS A 224 26.85 -35.65 3.35
N ASP A 225 25.94 -35.05 2.58
CA ASP A 225 25.33 -33.78 3.00
C ASP A 225 24.58 -33.89 4.34
N THR A 226 23.94 -35.04 4.59
CA THR A 226 23.14 -35.22 5.81
C THR A 226 24.07 -35.44 7.01
N SER A 227 25.10 -36.27 6.88
CA SER A 227 26.07 -36.54 7.95
C SER A 227 26.80 -35.28 8.43
N GLU A 228 27.22 -34.40 7.52
CA GLU A 228 27.87 -33.11 7.87
C GLU A 228 26.94 -32.23 8.72
N VAL A 229 25.70 -32.05 8.27
CA VAL A 229 24.72 -31.20 8.96
C VAL A 229 24.30 -31.79 10.31
N VAL A 230 24.22 -33.11 10.42
CA VAL A 230 23.80 -33.80 11.65
C VAL A 230 24.79 -33.59 12.80
N ILE A 231 26.10 -33.56 12.52
CA ILE A 231 27.12 -33.27 13.53
C ILE A 231 26.91 -31.87 14.10
N GLU A 232 26.84 -30.86 13.24
CA GLU A 232 26.64 -29.47 13.65
C GLU A 232 25.35 -29.32 14.48
N LEU A 233 24.24 -29.89 13.99
CA LEU A 233 22.95 -29.88 14.67
C LEU A 233 23.00 -30.52 16.05
N ALA A 234 23.75 -31.60 16.22
CA ALA A 234 23.90 -32.27 17.51
C ALA A 234 24.60 -31.36 18.51
N TYR A 235 25.70 -30.71 18.13
CA TYR A 235 26.35 -29.71 18.99
C TYR A 235 25.43 -28.53 19.31
N GLY A 236 24.70 -28.00 18.32
CA GLY A 236 23.74 -26.91 18.55
C GLY A 236 22.56 -27.32 19.44
N ALA A 237 22.09 -28.56 19.34
CA ALA A 237 21.05 -29.08 20.21
C ALA A 237 21.49 -29.08 21.68
N VAL A 238 22.75 -29.47 21.96
CA VAL A 238 23.30 -29.45 23.30
C VAL A 238 23.54 -28.01 23.78
N LEU A 239 24.08 -27.11 22.92
CA LEU A 239 24.28 -25.69 23.26
C LEU A 239 22.99 -25.05 23.76
N TYR A 240 21.94 -25.15 22.94
CA TYR A 240 20.68 -24.48 23.21
C TYR A 240 19.74 -25.28 24.10
N ASN A 241 20.19 -26.43 24.59
CA ASN A 241 19.36 -27.42 25.28
C ASN A 241 18.02 -27.63 24.55
N ASN A 242 18.08 -27.77 23.23
CA ASN A 242 16.94 -27.70 22.34
C ASN A 242 16.51 -29.11 21.91
N SER A 243 15.44 -29.60 22.53
CA SER A 243 14.90 -30.93 22.26
C SER A 243 14.34 -31.08 20.84
N GLU A 244 13.90 -29.99 20.20
CA GLU A 244 13.43 -30.03 18.80
C GLU A 244 14.61 -30.26 17.83
N LEU A 245 15.75 -29.59 18.06
CA LEU A 245 16.98 -29.85 17.29
C LEU A 245 17.50 -31.27 17.54
N ALA A 246 17.43 -31.75 18.77
CA ALA A 246 17.83 -33.11 19.10
C ALA A 246 16.92 -34.16 18.43
N GLN A 247 15.61 -33.92 18.38
CA GLN A 247 14.66 -34.77 17.64
C GLN A 247 14.94 -34.75 16.13
N LEU A 248 15.32 -33.60 15.58
CA LEU A 248 15.74 -33.49 14.19
C LEU A 248 16.94 -34.38 13.91
N VAL A 249 17.99 -34.29 14.73
CA VAL A 249 19.18 -35.14 14.60
C VAL A 249 18.78 -36.63 14.57
N SER A 250 17.94 -37.08 15.50
CA SER A 250 17.44 -38.46 15.52
C SER A 250 16.60 -38.82 14.28
N SER A 251 15.88 -37.87 13.68
CA SER A 251 15.14 -38.10 12.43
C SER A 251 16.04 -38.17 11.20
N MET A 252 17.15 -37.41 11.19
CA MET A 252 18.13 -37.41 10.12
C MET A 252 19.00 -38.66 10.14
N GLU A 253 19.36 -39.15 11.33
CA GLU A 253 20.07 -40.43 11.49
C GLU A 253 19.24 -41.60 10.93
N LYS A 254 17.99 -41.79 11.36
CA LYS A 254 17.07 -42.78 10.75
C LYS A 254 16.93 -42.67 9.24
N ARG A 255 17.03 -41.45 8.69
CA ARG A 255 17.00 -41.23 7.25
C ARG A 255 18.31 -41.69 6.61
N ILE A 256 19.45 -41.43 7.22
CA ILE A 256 20.75 -41.94 6.80
C ILE A 256 20.74 -43.47 6.82
N ASP A 257 20.23 -44.13 7.87
CA ASP A 257 20.11 -45.59 7.94
C ASP A 257 19.32 -46.14 6.75
N ALA A 258 18.21 -45.49 6.42
CA ALA A 258 17.37 -45.91 5.30
C ALA A 258 18.10 -45.75 3.95
N ILE A 259 18.91 -44.71 3.78
CA ILE A 259 19.71 -44.49 2.57
C ILE A 259 20.90 -45.46 2.52
N ARG A 260 21.55 -45.74 3.65
CA ARG A 260 22.62 -46.73 3.81
C ARG A 260 22.14 -48.12 3.42
N ASN A 261 21.00 -48.57 3.93
CA ASN A 261 20.39 -49.85 3.58
C ASN A 261 20.09 -49.95 2.06
N LYS A 262 19.60 -48.87 1.44
CA LYS A 262 19.38 -48.83 -0.02
C LYS A 262 20.70 -48.91 -0.79
N SER A 263 21.72 -48.21 -0.32
CA SER A 263 23.05 -48.19 -0.94
C SER A 263 23.73 -49.55 -0.86
N GLU A 264 23.61 -50.24 0.27
CA GLU A 264 24.12 -51.60 0.44
C GLU A 264 23.47 -52.58 -0.54
N ILE A 265 22.13 -52.54 -0.67
CA ILE A 265 21.41 -53.37 -1.65
C ILE A 265 21.87 -53.03 -3.08
N ALA A 266 22.13 -51.75 -3.38
CA ALA A 266 22.66 -51.36 -4.68
C ALA A 266 24.06 -51.97 -4.89
N ILE A 267 25.01 -51.75 -3.97
CA ILE A 267 26.37 -52.31 -4.07
C ILE A 267 26.37 -53.84 -4.24
N LEU A 268 25.52 -54.56 -3.49
CA LEU A 268 25.37 -56.01 -3.60
C LEU A 268 24.78 -56.45 -4.96
N ARG A 269 23.98 -55.60 -5.61
CA ARG A 269 23.51 -55.85 -6.99
C ARG A 269 24.62 -55.61 -8.00
N ALA A 270 25.43 -54.55 -7.84
CA ALA A 270 26.62 -54.31 -8.66
C ALA A 270 27.59 -55.48 -8.61
N ALA A 271 27.82 -56.03 -7.42
CA ALA A 271 28.74 -57.14 -7.23
C ALA A 271 28.35 -58.42 -8.02
N LYS A 272 27.13 -58.50 -8.57
CA LYS A 272 26.74 -59.57 -9.49
C LYS A 272 27.31 -59.39 -10.89
N ASP A 273 27.66 -58.17 -11.28
CA ASP A 273 28.34 -57.88 -12.53
C ASP A 273 29.82 -58.23 -12.38
N THR A 274 30.30 -59.14 -13.22
CA THR A 274 31.71 -59.59 -13.23
C THR A 274 32.69 -58.53 -13.73
N THR A 275 32.20 -57.43 -14.30
CA THR A 275 33.03 -56.30 -14.75
C THR A 275 33.37 -55.31 -13.64
N GLU A 276 32.62 -55.33 -12.54
CA GLU A 276 32.85 -54.45 -11.40
C GLU A 276 34.02 -54.92 -10.53
N ASP A 277 34.79 -53.97 -10.00
CA ASP A 277 35.87 -54.27 -9.07
C ASP A 277 35.32 -54.42 -7.64
N LEU A 278 35.37 -55.66 -7.13
CA LEU A 278 34.95 -55.98 -5.76
C LEU A 278 35.72 -55.19 -4.69
N SER A 279 36.99 -54.87 -4.94
CA SER A 279 37.78 -54.03 -4.02
C SER A 279 37.25 -52.61 -3.98
N ALA A 280 36.87 -52.07 -5.15
CA ALA A 280 36.28 -50.74 -5.26
C ALA A 280 34.89 -50.66 -4.63
N LEU A 281 34.03 -51.66 -4.88
CA LEU A 281 32.72 -51.78 -4.24
C LEU A 281 32.83 -51.91 -2.72
N GLN A 282 33.84 -52.65 -2.23
CA GLN A 282 34.11 -52.75 -0.80
C GLN A 282 34.58 -51.41 -0.22
N GLY A 283 35.46 -50.68 -0.91
CA GLY A 283 35.88 -49.34 -0.51
C GLY A 283 34.69 -48.39 -0.40
N LEU A 284 33.80 -48.41 -1.39
CA LEU A 284 32.57 -47.63 -1.41
C LEU A 284 31.63 -47.97 -0.23
N PHE A 285 31.42 -49.25 0.06
CA PHE A 285 30.62 -49.66 1.21
C PHE A 285 31.19 -49.12 2.53
N ARG A 286 32.51 -49.19 2.73
CA ARG A 286 33.18 -48.66 3.93
C ARG A 286 33.01 -47.16 4.09
N VAL A 287 33.03 -46.41 2.99
CA VAL A 287 32.73 -44.97 3.01
C VAL A 287 31.31 -44.73 3.54
N ILE A 288 30.32 -45.44 3.00
CA ILE A 288 28.91 -45.31 3.41
C ILE A 288 28.71 -45.70 4.87
N GLU A 289 29.31 -46.80 5.31
CA GLU A 289 29.28 -47.29 6.70
C GLU A 289 29.87 -46.24 7.65
N SER A 290 31.04 -45.69 7.31
CA SER A 290 31.70 -44.67 8.14
C SER A 290 30.85 -43.40 8.29
N MET A 291 30.14 -42.98 7.24
CA MET A 291 29.26 -41.81 7.31
C MET A 291 28.00 -42.04 8.17
N GLU A 292 27.46 -43.26 8.17
CA GLU A 292 26.39 -43.65 9.07
C GLU A 292 26.87 -43.63 10.53
N ASP A 293 28.01 -44.26 10.82
CA ASP A 293 28.59 -44.32 12.18
C ASP A 293 28.88 -42.91 12.75
N ILE A 294 29.27 -41.96 11.89
CA ILE A 294 29.41 -40.53 12.25
C ILE A 294 28.05 -39.94 12.68
N SER A 295 26.98 -40.24 11.93
CA SER A 295 25.63 -39.79 12.24
C SER A 295 25.10 -40.40 13.54
N ASP A 296 25.37 -41.67 13.80
CA ASP A 296 25.01 -42.35 15.05
C ASP A 296 25.69 -41.72 16.27
N SER A 297 26.96 -41.34 16.10
CA SER A 297 27.71 -40.64 17.14
C SER A 297 27.14 -39.24 17.40
N ALA A 298 26.75 -38.52 16.34
CA ALA A 298 26.04 -37.25 16.49
C ALA A 298 24.65 -37.42 17.12
N ASN A 299 23.91 -38.49 16.81
CA ASN A 299 22.67 -38.83 17.49
C ASN A 299 22.90 -39.12 18.98
N THR A 300 23.99 -39.79 19.34
CA THR A 300 24.39 -40.00 20.75
C THR A 300 24.57 -38.68 21.50
N ILE A 301 25.17 -37.67 20.85
CA ILE A 301 25.26 -36.30 21.40
C ILE A 301 23.85 -35.72 21.62
N ALA A 302 22.97 -35.79 20.62
CA ALA A 302 21.60 -35.28 20.71
C ALA A 302 20.74 -36.00 21.77
N GLN A 303 20.95 -37.31 21.98
CA GLN A 303 20.25 -38.09 23.00
C GLN A 303 20.50 -37.57 24.43
N THR A 304 21.62 -36.88 24.68
CA THR A 304 21.85 -36.24 25.99
C THR A 304 20.76 -35.22 26.34
N VAL A 305 20.31 -34.46 25.33
CA VAL A 305 19.23 -33.47 25.46
C VAL A 305 17.87 -34.16 25.58
N LEU A 306 17.62 -35.19 24.77
CA LEU A 306 16.35 -35.94 24.79
C LEU A 306 16.14 -36.72 26.10
N ALA A 307 17.23 -37.20 26.69
CA ALA A 307 17.23 -37.84 28.00
C ALA A 307 17.06 -36.85 29.17
N GLY A 308 17.02 -35.54 28.90
CA GLY A 308 16.87 -34.49 29.91
C GLY A 308 18.08 -34.37 30.84
N LEU A 309 19.29 -34.68 30.34
CA LEU A 309 20.51 -34.49 31.13
C LEU A 309 20.76 -32.99 31.36
N PRO A 310 21.29 -32.60 32.53
CA PRO A 310 21.51 -31.19 32.84
C PRO A 310 22.62 -30.60 31.97
N ALA A 311 22.34 -29.50 31.26
CA ALA A 311 23.36 -28.79 30.51
C ALA A 311 24.45 -28.25 31.45
N HIS A 312 25.71 -28.61 31.20
CA HIS A 312 26.85 -28.13 31.99
C HIS A 312 27.36 -26.79 31.41
N PRO A 313 27.63 -25.75 32.24
CA PRO A 313 28.04 -24.42 31.75
C PRO A 313 29.25 -24.39 30.82
N ILE A 314 30.17 -25.36 30.97
CA ILE A 314 31.33 -25.53 30.07
C ILE A 314 30.91 -25.71 28.61
N ILE A 315 29.76 -26.33 28.33
CA ILE A 315 29.31 -26.60 26.97
C ILE A 315 29.06 -25.28 26.22
N GLU A 316 28.43 -24.32 26.89
CA GLU A 316 28.21 -22.98 26.33
C GLU A 316 29.54 -22.33 25.95
N LEU A 317 30.52 -22.35 26.86
CA LEU A 317 31.87 -21.80 26.62
C LEU A 317 32.64 -22.51 25.50
N VAL A 318 32.49 -23.83 25.38
CA VAL A 318 33.13 -24.64 24.33
C VAL A 318 32.54 -24.32 22.95
N ILE A 319 31.23 -24.06 22.89
CA ILE A 319 30.54 -23.86 21.63
C ILE A 319 30.60 -22.39 21.20
N GLU A 320 30.45 -21.42 22.11
CA GLU A 320 30.61 -19.99 21.78
C GLU A 320 31.98 -19.66 21.17
N GLU A 321 33.07 -20.28 21.66
CA GLU A 321 34.45 -20.03 21.19
C GLU A 321 34.84 -20.85 19.94
N SER A 322 33.88 -21.44 19.22
CA SER A 322 34.14 -22.26 18.03
C SER A 322 34.11 -21.50 16.73
N THR A 323 34.85 -22.02 15.75
CA THR A 323 34.97 -21.49 14.39
C THR A 323 33.61 -21.43 13.67
N GLU A 324 32.76 -22.45 13.81
CA GLU A 324 31.40 -22.46 13.25
C GLU A 324 30.36 -22.75 14.33
N ASN A 325 29.23 -22.05 14.28
CA ASN A 325 28.17 -22.13 15.27
C ASN A 325 26.79 -22.15 14.59
N ILE A 326 25.85 -22.81 15.27
CA ILE A 326 24.44 -22.76 14.92
C ILE A 326 23.85 -21.54 15.57
N PHE A 327 23.02 -20.81 14.84
CA PHE A 327 22.27 -19.67 15.33
C PHE A 327 20.79 -19.81 14.99
N GLN A 328 19.97 -19.18 15.80
CA GLN A 328 18.53 -19.08 15.59
C GLN A 328 18.15 -17.60 15.51
N LYS A 329 17.39 -17.21 14.48
CA LYS A 329 16.81 -15.87 14.36
C LYS A 329 15.35 -15.95 13.95
N THR A 330 14.52 -15.17 14.63
CA THR A 330 13.15 -14.90 14.17
C THR A 330 13.22 -13.86 13.04
N VAL A 331 12.58 -14.17 11.92
CA VAL A 331 12.49 -13.31 10.74
C VAL A 331 11.42 -12.26 10.99
N GLU A 332 11.84 -11.03 11.21
CA GLU A 332 10.96 -9.87 11.35
C GLU A 332 10.40 -9.44 9.98
N GLU A 333 9.30 -8.67 9.95
CA GLU A 333 8.70 -8.21 8.69
C GLU A 333 9.66 -7.36 7.83
N ALA A 334 10.49 -6.53 8.48
CA ALA A 334 11.47 -5.68 7.82
C ALA A 334 12.75 -6.42 7.36
N SER A 335 12.94 -7.68 7.75
CA SER A 335 14.15 -8.44 7.47
C SER A 335 14.47 -8.54 5.95
N LEU A 336 15.75 -8.48 5.57
CA LEU A 336 16.16 -8.50 4.15
C LEU A 336 15.93 -9.86 3.49
N ILE A 337 15.70 -10.91 4.27
CA ILE A 337 15.47 -12.27 3.79
C ILE A 337 13.99 -12.59 3.58
N VAL A 338 13.07 -11.72 3.98
CA VAL A 338 11.63 -11.91 3.75
C VAL A 338 11.33 -11.99 2.25
N GLY A 339 10.59 -13.01 1.84
CA GLY A 339 10.22 -13.26 0.45
C GLY A 339 11.33 -13.89 -0.40
N LYS A 340 12.58 -13.88 0.06
CA LYS A 340 13.70 -14.54 -0.60
C LYS A 340 13.62 -16.06 -0.40
N THR A 341 14.22 -16.80 -1.32
CA THR A 341 14.28 -18.27 -1.24
C THR A 341 15.37 -18.74 -0.27
N VAL A 342 15.57 -20.03 -0.02
CA VAL A 342 16.57 -20.56 0.92
C VAL A 342 18.06 -20.29 0.60
N PRO A 343 18.50 -19.96 -0.64
CA PRO A 343 19.80 -19.29 -0.79
C PRO A 343 19.75 -17.79 -0.40
N ALA A 344 18.61 -17.30 0.09
CA ALA A 344 18.26 -15.90 0.30
C ALA A 344 18.63 -15.00 -0.90
N GLY A 345 18.44 -15.50 -2.13
CA GLY A 345 18.88 -14.81 -3.34
C GLY A 345 20.38 -14.51 -3.37
N ASN A 346 21.20 -15.44 -2.87
CA ASN A 346 22.65 -15.36 -2.62
C ASN A 346 23.06 -14.53 -1.39
N TYR A 347 22.13 -13.82 -0.73
CA TYR A 347 22.48 -12.94 0.40
C TYR A 347 23.11 -13.68 1.58
N LEU A 348 22.64 -14.88 1.91
CA LEU A 348 23.26 -15.68 2.98
C LEU A 348 24.53 -16.38 2.50
N ASP A 349 24.59 -16.76 1.23
CA ASP A 349 25.78 -17.37 0.61
C ASP A 349 26.97 -16.38 0.61
N GLU A 350 26.71 -15.06 0.49
CA GLU A 350 27.74 -14.01 0.61
C GLU A 350 28.46 -14.03 1.96
N PHE A 351 27.76 -14.37 3.05
CA PHE A 351 28.35 -14.54 4.38
C PHE A 351 28.83 -15.97 4.64
N GLY A 352 28.63 -16.91 3.71
CA GLY A 352 28.85 -18.34 3.95
C GLY A 352 27.89 -18.95 4.96
N ILE A 353 26.70 -18.36 5.14
CA ILE A 353 25.70 -18.83 6.08
C ILE A 353 24.77 -19.83 5.39
N ARG A 354 24.61 -21.02 5.98
CA ARG A 354 23.72 -22.07 5.47
C ARG A 354 22.48 -22.20 6.34
N ILE A 355 21.29 -22.10 5.75
CA ILE A 355 20.03 -22.40 6.47
C ILE A 355 19.89 -23.92 6.59
N ILE A 356 19.86 -24.41 7.82
CA ILE A 356 19.66 -25.82 8.15
C ILE A 356 18.20 -26.13 8.50
N GLY A 357 17.44 -25.11 8.93
CA GLY A 357 16.01 -25.28 9.24
C GLY A 357 15.20 -23.98 9.19
N ILE A 358 13.90 -24.13 8.96
CA ILE A 358 12.90 -23.06 9.05
C ILE A 358 11.75 -23.59 9.91
N LYS A 359 11.49 -22.96 11.04
CA LYS A 359 10.33 -23.22 11.89
C LYS A 359 9.22 -22.24 11.56
N ARG A 360 8.01 -22.76 11.31
CA ARG A 360 6.81 -21.99 10.99
C ARG A 360 5.62 -22.57 11.77
N ALA A 361 4.58 -21.76 11.99
CA ALA A 361 3.37 -22.18 12.69
C ALA A 361 2.69 -23.45 12.10
N GLY A 362 2.94 -23.77 10.82
CA GLY A 362 2.43 -24.98 10.15
C GLY A 362 3.37 -26.20 10.16
N GLY A 363 4.53 -26.12 10.82
CA GLY A 363 5.51 -27.20 10.91
C GLY A 363 6.96 -26.74 10.74
N ASN A 364 7.88 -27.62 11.12
CA ASN A 364 9.32 -27.40 10.99
C ASN A 364 9.83 -27.99 9.66
N PHE A 365 10.55 -27.20 8.88
CA PHE A 365 11.18 -27.60 7.63
C PHE A 365 12.68 -27.70 7.83
N PHE A 366 13.25 -28.89 7.73
CA PHE A 366 14.68 -29.11 7.89
C PHE A 366 15.33 -29.42 6.53
N LYS A 367 16.55 -28.90 6.30
CA LYS A 367 17.18 -28.80 4.96
C LYS A 367 16.18 -28.29 3.91
N PRO A 368 15.65 -27.07 4.09
CA PRO A 368 14.58 -26.58 3.24
C PRO A 368 15.06 -26.49 1.78
N ARG A 369 14.18 -26.82 0.82
CA ARG A 369 14.54 -26.81 -0.61
C ARG A 369 14.99 -25.41 -1.03
N ARG A 370 15.89 -25.31 -2.02
CA ARG A 370 16.36 -24.02 -2.58
C ARG A 370 15.24 -23.09 -3.05
N ARG A 371 14.04 -23.62 -3.31
CA ARG A 371 12.85 -22.89 -3.76
C ARG A 371 11.95 -22.42 -2.62
N THR A 372 12.19 -22.91 -1.40
CA THR A 372 11.41 -22.56 -0.21
C THR A 372 11.59 -21.08 0.08
N LYS A 373 10.47 -20.34 0.20
CA LYS A 373 10.48 -18.92 0.53
C LYS A 373 10.44 -18.71 2.04
N ILE A 374 11.32 -17.83 2.52
CA ILE A 374 11.37 -17.36 3.89
C ILE A 374 10.26 -16.31 4.07
N ARG A 375 9.53 -16.38 5.17
CA ARG A 375 8.40 -15.51 5.51
C ARG A 375 8.66 -14.80 6.83
N ALA A 376 8.03 -13.65 7.01
CA ALA A 376 7.96 -13.01 8.33
C ALA A 376 7.32 -13.97 9.35
N GLY A 377 7.86 -13.97 10.56
CA GLY A 377 7.49 -14.89 11.64
C GLY A 377 8.12 -16.29 11.53
N ASP A 378 8.84 -16.60 10.45
CA ASP A 378 9.66 -17.81 10.42
C ASP A 378 10.79 -17.70 11.46
N VAL A 379 11.16 -18.82 12.04
CA VAL A 379 12.40 -18.92 12.80
C VAL A 379 13.40 -19.69 11.96
N ILE A 380 14.42 -18.99 11.47
CA ILE A 380 15.50 -19.62 10.72
C ILE A 380 16.54 -20.17 11.69
N ILE A 381 16.96 -21.40 11.42
CA ILE A 381 18.12 -22.03 12.06
C ILE A 381 19.18 -22.09 10.97
N PHE A 382 20.34 -21.50 11.24
CA PHE A 382 21.43 -21.41 10.28
C PHE A 382 22.77 -21.67 10.94
N THR A 383 23.74 -22.06 10.13
CA THR A 383 25.12 -22.35 10.54
C THR A 383 26.08 -21.49 9.74
N GLY A 384 27.19 -21.12 10.36
CA GLY A 384 28.24 -20.33 9.72
C GLY A 384 29.30 -19.94 10.73
N ARG A 385 30.34 -19.25 10.25
CA ARG A 385 31.35 -18.72 11.16
C ARG A 385 30.78 -17.68 12.10
N GLN A 386 31.33 -17.62 13.32
CA GLN A 386 30.84 -16.69 14.33
C GLN A 386 30.88 -15.24 13.82
N GLU A 387 31.97 -14.83 13.18
CA GLU A 387 32.13 -13.50 12.61
C GLU A 387 31.15 -13.24 11.47
N ALA A 388 30.93 -14.24 10.60
CA ALA A 388 29.96 -14.17 9.52
C ALA A 388 28.53 -13.98 10.03
N CYS A 389 28.13 -14.78 11.02
CA CYS A 389 26.80 -14.70 11.61
C CYS A 389 26.59 -13.39 12.38
N GLN A 390 27.63 -12.88 13.05
CA GLN A 390 27.58 -11.55 13.68
C GLN A 390 27.45 -10.43 12.63
N ALA A 391 28.21 -10.48 11.54
CA ALA A 391 28.13 -9.52 10.44
C ALA A 391 26.74 -9.54 9.79
N PHE A 392 26.19 -10.73 9.53
CA PHE A 392 24.81 -10.90 9.06
C PHE A 392 23.78 -10.32 10.03
N GLN A 393 23.87 -10.65 11.33
CA GLN A 393 22.95 -10.12 12.34
C GLN A 393 23.03 -8.59 12.45
N LYS A 394 24.23 -8.03 12.34
CA LYS A 394 24.44 -6.58 12.34
C LYS A 394 23.81 -5.95 11.11
N ARG A 395 24.06 -6.48 9.91
CA ARG A 395 23.50 -5.94 8.66
C ARG A 395 21.98 -6.06 8.63
N GLU A 396 21.42 -7.15 9.16
CA GLU A 396 19.97 -7.30 9.36
C GLU A 396 19.41 -6.23 10.28
N LYS A 397 20.06 -5.93 11.40
CA LYS A 397 19.62 -4.84 12.29
C LYS A 397 19.69 -3.48 11.62
N GLU A 398 20.81 -3.16 10.98
CA GLU A 398 20.99 -1.91 10.24
C GLU A 398 19.93 -1.77 9.13
N ALA A 399 19.60 -2.85 8.42
CA ALA A 399 18.58 -2.82 7.38
C ALA A 399 17.15 -2.71 7.92
N VAL A 400 16.87 -3.29 9.08
CA VAL A 400 15.59 -3.11 9.79
C VAL A 400 15.46 -1.65 10.22
N GLU A 401 16.50 -1.06 10.81
CA GLU A 401 16.53 0.36 11.19
C GLU A 401 16.38 1.29 9.97
N GLU A 402 17.06 0.99 8.85
CA GLU A 402 16.92 1.72 7.58
C GLU A 402 15.48 1.70 7.06
N LYS A 403 14.83 0.53 7.05
CA LYS A 403 13.44 0.39 6.62
C LYS A 403 12.45 1.02 7.60
N GLU A 404 12.66 0.87 8.90
CA GLU A 404 11.82 1.53 9.91
C GLU A 404 11.91 3.05 9.79
N ALA A 405 13.11 3.59 9.54
CA ALA A 405 13.31 5.01 9.26
C ALA A 405 12.64 5.45 7.95
N GLU A 406 12.66 4.63 6.90
CA GLU A 406 11.94 4.90 5.65
C GLU A 406 10.41 4.88 5.85
N ILE A 407 9.92 3.96 6.69
CA ILE A 407 8.51 3.88 7.07
C ILE A 407 8.11 5.09 7.92
N GLU A 408 8.95 5.52 8.86
CA GLU A 408 8.69 6.72 9.67
C GLU A 408 8.74 7.99 8.82
N ALA A 409 9.67 8.06 7.85
CA ALA A 409 9.74 9.15 6.90
C ALA A 409 8.51 9.23 5.99
N THR A 410 8.00 8.10 5.51
CA THR A 410 6.78 8.04 4.68
C THR A 410 5.52 8.39 5.48
N LYS A 411 5.40 7.94 6.74
CA LYS A 411 4.33 8.38 7.65
C LYS A 411 4.38 9.88 7.91
N LYS A 412 5.57 10.43 8.16
CA LYS A 412 5.74 11.87 8.36
C LYS A 412 5.40 12.68 7.11
N ALA A 413 5.81 12.22 5.93
CA ALA A 413 5.44 12.85 4.65
C ALA A 413 3.92 12.82 4.43
N ALA A 414 3.24 11.73 4.81
CA ALA A 414 1.79 11.63 4.76
C ALA A 414 1.09 12.58 5.75
N GLU A 415 1.64 12.77 6.95
CA GLU A 415 1.16 13.77 7.92
C GLU A 415 1.33 15.21 7.41
N GLU A 416 2.43 15.51 6.70
CA GLU A 416 2.68 16.83 6.10
C GLU A 416 1.72 17.09 4.92
N ALA A 417 1.40 16.07 4.11
CA ALA A 417 0.46 16.16 2.99
C ALA A 417 -1.03 16.12 3.40
N LEU A 418 -1.32 15.73 4.64
CA LEU A 418 -2.68 15.51 5.16
C LEU A 418 -3.59 16.72 4.96
N ASP A 419 -3.11 17.91 5.33
CA ASP A 419 -3.94 19.12 5.31
C ASP A 419 -4.27 19.54 3.87
N GLU A 420 -3.34 19.41 2.93
CA GLU A 420 -3.55 19.78 1.53
C GLU A 420 -4.52 18.83 0.82
N VAL A 421 -4.41 17.51 1.06
CA VAL A 421 -5.29 16.51 0.45
C VAL A 421 -6.72 16.62 1.00
N VAL A 422 -6.86 16.77 2.33
CA VAL A 422 -8.18 16.91 2.97
C VAL A 422 -8.89 18.19 2.52
N GLU A 423 -8.17 19.29 2.38
CA GLU A 423 -8.75 20.54 1.89
C GLU A 423 -9.29 20.39 0.46
N LYS A 424 -8.49 19.85 -0.46
CA LYS A 424 -8.91 19.63 -1.86
C LYS A 424 -10.14 18.73 -1.98
N VAL A 425 -10.16 17.61 -1.23
CA VAL A 425 -11.27 16.63 -1.25
C VAL A 425 -12.56 17.22 -0.65
N ALA A 426 -12.46 17.96 0.46
CA ALA A 426 -13.61 18.59 1.07
C ALA A 426 -14.23 19.66 0.16
N ASP A 427 -13.40 20.47 -0.51
CA ASP A 427 -13.84 21.52 -1.42
C ASP A 427 -14.64 20.96 -2.60
N GLU A 428 -14.12 19.89 -3.22
CA GLU A 428 -14.75 19.25 -4.37
C GLU A 428 -16.13 18.68 -4.00
N ILE A 429 -16.20 17.88 -2.93
CA ILE A 429 -17.43 17.21 -2.49
C ILE A 429 -18.48 18.21 -2.00
N VAL A 430 -18.09 19.21 -1.20
CA VAL A 430 -19.03 20.23 -0.69
C VAL A 430 -19.58 21.07 -1.84
N SER A 431 -18.78 21.40 -2.87
CA SER A 431 -19.27 22.16 -4.02
C SER A 431 -20.30 21.40 -4.84
N GLU A 432 -20.11 20.09 -5.01
CA GLU A 432 -21.00 19.25 -5.81
C GLU A 432 -22.34 19.04 -5.09
N ALA A 433 -22.29 18.74 -3.79
CA ALA A 433 -23.49 18.59 -2.97
C ALA A 433 -24.28 19.91 -2.82
N SER A 434 -23.60 21.04 -2.68
CA SER A 434 -24.25 22.35 -2.47
C SER A 434 -25.08 22.81 -3.66
N LYS A 435 -24.68 22.48 -4.89
CA LYS A 435 -25.43 22.83 -6.12
C LYS A 435 -26.81 22.21 -6.16
N GLU A 436 -26.92 20.91 -5.88
CA GLU A 436 -28.20 20.21 -5.88
C GLU A 436 -29.14 20.73 -4.78
N VAL A 437 -28.58 20.98 -3.60
CA VAL A 437 -29.38 21.39 -2.44
C VAL A 437 -29.83 22.86 -2.56
N ALA A 438 -28.99 23.75 -3.11
CA ALA A 438 -29.36 25.14 -3.37
C ALA A 438 -30.59 25.25 -4.28
N LYS A 439 -30.64 24.44 -5.35
CA LYS A 439 -31.79 24.39 -6.26
C LYS A 439 -33.09 24.00 -5.53
N LYS A 440 -33.05 22.92 -4.74
CA LYS A 440 -34.20 22.46 -3.94
C LYS A 440 -34.67 23.48 -2.90
N ALA A 441 -33.74 24.17 -2.24
CA ALA A 441 -34.06 25.16 -1.21
C ALA A 441 -34.78 26.40 -1.80
N VAL A 442 -34.47 26.74 -3.05
CA VAL A 442 -35.06 27.88 -3.76
C VAL A 442 -36.42 27.54 -4.36
N GLU A 443 -36.65 26.29 -4.78
CA GLU A 443 -37.86 25.81 -5.49
C GLU A 443 -39.21 25.97 -4.75
N GLY A 444 -39.24 26.31 -3.46
CA GLY A 444 -40.48 26.65 -2.74
C GLY A 444 -40.62 28.12 -2.34
N VAL A 445 -39.53 28.88 -2.38
CA VAL A 445 -39.45 30.25 -1.84
C VAL A 445 -39.73 31.28 -2.92
N VAL A 446 -39.31 31.02 -4.16
CA VAL A 446 -39.45 31.95 -5.29
C VAL A 446 -40.92 32.26 -5.58
N ASP A 447 -41.79 31.26 -5.55
CA ASP A 447 -43.22 31.46 -5.84
C ASP A 447 -43.89 32.36 -4.80
N GLN A 448 -43.58 32.15 -3.52
CA GLN A 448 -44.10 32.99 -2.43
C GLN A 448 -43.55 34.41 -2.48
N ALA A 449 -42.25 34.57 -2.77
CA ALA A 449 -41.61 35.87 -2.86
C ALA A 449 -42.16 36.71 -4.04
N VAL A 450 -42.35 36.07 -5.21
CA VAL A 450 -42.88 36.74 -6.40
C VAL A 450 -44.36 37.10 -6.24
N GLU A 451 -45.19 36.26 -5.63
CA GLU A 451 -46.59 36.62 -5.32
C GLU A 451 -46.70 37.75 -4.29
N LYS A 452 -45.89 37.74 -3.22
CA LYS A 452 -45.86 38.87 -2.27
C LYS A 452 -45.41 40.17 -2.93
N ALA A 453 -44.44 40.09 -3.84
CA ALA A 453 -43.99 41.27 -4.60
C ALA A 453 -45.08 41.76 -5.55
N LYS A 454 -45.80 40.86 -6.21
CA LYS A 454 -46.96 41.17 -7.05
C LYS A 454 -47.99 42.00 -6.27
N ASP A 455 -48.52 41.48 -5.16
CA ASP A 455 -49.60 42.13 -4.40
C ASP A 455 -49.24 43.53 -3.91
N LYS A 456 -47.96 43.74 -3.56
CA LYS A 456 -47.46 45.01 -3.03
C LYS A 456 -47.21 46.04 -4.13
N VAL A 457 -46.74 45.59 -5.29
CA VAL A 457 -46.29 46.46 -6.37
C VAL A 457 -47.42 46.74 -7.37
N THR A 458 -48.25 45.76 -7.72
CA THR A 458 -49.33 45.95 -8.69
C THR A 458 -50.37 46.96 -8.22
N LYS A 459 -50.79 46.91 -6.95
CA LYS A 459 -51.74 47.88 -6.37
C LYS A 459 -51.25 49.33 -6.49
N LYS A 460 -49.97 49.55 -6.20
CA LYS A 460 -49.37 50.89 -6.29
C LYS A 460 -49.23 51.33 -7.75
N ALA A 461 -48.79 50.43 -8.63
CA ALA A 461 -48.63 50.72 -10.05
C ALA A 461 -49.98 50.95 -10.76
N THR A 462 -51.05 50.26 -10.38
CA THR A 462 -52.40 50.47 -10.93
C THR A 462 -52.96 51.84 -10.58
N GLU A 463 -52.75 52.31 -9.35
CA GLU A 463 -53.18 53.65 -8.93
C GLU A 463 -52.38 54.76 -9.61
N GLU A 464 -51.05 54.59 -9.73
CA GLU A 464 -50.17 55.51 -10.44
C GLU A 464 -50.49 55.55 -11.95
N ALA A 465 -50.71 54.41 -12.60
CA ALA A 465 -51.07 54.37 -14.02
C ALA A 465 -52.46 54.96 -14.29
N ALA A 466 -53.45 54.68 -13.43
CA ALA A 466 -54.79 55.24 -13.55
C ALA A 466 -54.80 56.76 -13.38
N THR A 467 -54.05 57.27 -12.40
CA THR A 467 -53.93 58.72 -12.17
C THR A 467 -53.16 59.39 -13.31
N GLU A 468 -52.06 58.81 -13.79
CA GLU A 468 -51.30 59.36 -14.91
C GLU A 468 -52.07 59.32 -16.24
N ALA A 469 -52.85 58.27 -16.50
CA ALA A 469 -53.70 58.17 -17.69
C ALA A 469 -54.80 59.24 -17.69
N VAL A 470 -55.47 59.46 -16.55
CA VAL A 470 -56.47 60.53 -16.39
C VAL A 470 -55.82 61.90 -16.55
N LYS A 471 -54.63 62.10 -15.97
CA LYS A 471 -53.89 63.36 -16.07
C LYS A 471 -53.45 63.68 -17.51
N LYS A 472 -53.04 62.67 -18.28
CA LYS A 472 -52.72 62.84 -19.72
C LYS A 472 -53.94 63.23 -20.55
N VAL A 473 -55.13 62.73 -20.18
CA VAL A 473 -56.40 63.17 -20.80
C VAL A 473 -56.75 64.62 -20.41
N GLU A 474 -56.31 65.10 -19.24
CA GLU A 474 -56.48 66.50 -18.81
C GLU A 474 -55.44 67.46 -19.40
N GLU A 475 -54.21 66.99 -19.67
CA GLU A 475 -53.08 67.83 -20.12
C GLU A 475 -52.96 67.96 -21.65
N GLU A 476 -53.54 67.07 -22.46
CA GLU A 476 -53.65 67.33 -23.89
C GLU A 476 -54.69 68.42 -24.15
N GLU A 477 -54.43 69.32 -25.10
CA GLU A 477 -55.28 70.42 -25.61
C GLU A 477 -56.65 69.96 -26.17
N LEU A 478 -57.16 68.80 -25.75
CA LEU A 478 -58.43 68.22 -26.15
C LEU A 478 -59.63 68.82 -25.42
N THR A 479 -59.48 69.40 -24.23
CA THR A 479 -60.67 69.78 -23.44
C THR A 479 -61.40 71.00 -23.99
N GLU A 480 -60.74 72.11 -24.34
CA GLU A 480 -61.47 73.25 -24.92
C GLU A 480 -61.88 73.01 -26.38
N ASP A 481 -60.99 72.42 -27.19
CA ASP A 481 -61.24 72.19 -28.63
C ASP A 481 -62.26 71.07 -28.89
N LEU A 482 -62.26 69.96 -28.14
CA LEU A 482 -63.39 69.02 -28.25
C LEU A 482 -64.66 69.57 -27.63
N ILE A 483 -64.60 70.33 -26.52
CA ILE A 483 -65.82 70.95 -26.00
C ILE A 483 -66.39 71.90 -27.05
N GLU A 484 -65.58 72.66 -27.78
CA GLU A 484 -66.04 73.50 -28.89
C GLU A 484 -66.52 72.69 -30.09
N GLN A 485 -65.81 71.65 -30.53
CA GLN A 485 -66.21 70.83 -31.68
C GLN A 485 -67.47 70.01 -31.39
N VAL A 486 -67.56 69.38 -30.22
CA VAL A 486 -68.74 68.64 -29.76
C VAL A 486 -69.88 69.61 -29.50
N ALA A 487 -69.63 70.77 -28.87
CA ALA A 487 -70.68 71.76 -28.66
C ALA A 487 -71.16 72.40 -29.97
N ALA A 488 -70.28 72.61 -30.96
CA ALA A 488 -70.64 73.14 -32.27
C ALA A 488 -71.40 72.12 -33.12
N ALA A 489 -71.01 70.84 -33.08
CA ALA A 489 -71.72 69.76 -33.76
C ALA A 489 -73.13 69.59 -33.18
N ILE A 490 -73.25 69.52 -31.85
CA ILE A 490 -74.53 69.43 -31.14
C ILE A 490 -75.38 70.70 -31.37
N ALA A 491 -74.79 71.89 -31.30
CA ALA A 491 -75.53 73.14 -31.54
C ALA A 491 -76.04 73.25 -32.98
N LYS A 492 -75.28 72.77 -33.98
CA LYS A 492 -75.68 72.77 -35.39
C LYS A 492 -76.82 71.79 -35.65
N GLU A 493 -76.78 70.61 -35.05
CA GLU A 493 -77.83 69.59 -35.13
C GLU A 493 -79.12 70.06 -34.45
N ILE A 494 -79.02 70.69 -33.27
CA ILE A 494 -80.15 71.35 -32.58
C ILE A 494 -80.76 72.46 -33.47
N LEU A 495 -79.94 73.29 -34.14
CA LEU A 495 -80.41 74.39 -34.98
C LEU A 495 -81.11 73.90 -36.26
N GLU A 496 -80.60 72.86 -36.91
CA GLU A 496 -81.22 72.24 -38.08
C GLU A 496 -82.59 71.63 -37.74
N GLU A 497 -82.70 70.97 -36.59
CA GLU A 497 -83.94 70.29 -36.19
C GLU A 497 -85.02 71.29 -35.74
N VAL A 498 -84.63 72.39 -35.09
CA VAL A 498 -85.53 73.52 -34.77
C VAL A 498 -86.03 74.24 -36.03
N LYS A 499 -85.15 74.48 -37.04
CA LYS A 499 -85.55 75.06 -38.34
C LYS A 499 -86.51 74.17 -39.11
N ARG A 500 -86.47 72.86 -38.90
CA ARG A 500 -87.34 71.87 -39.56
C ARG A 500 -88.76 71.83 -38.98
N GLU A 501 -88.94 72.18 -37.70
CA GLU A 501 -90.25 72.18 -37.04
C GLU A 501 -91.02 73.52 -37.14
N LYS A 502 -90.36 74.68 -37.27
CA LYS A 502 -91.01 76.00 -37.43
C LYS A 502 -90.25 76.96 -38.37
N PRO A 503 -90.72 77.20 -39.60
CA PRO A 503 -89.99 78.00 -40.61
C PRO A 503 -90.18 79.53 -40.56
N GLU A 504 -91.07 80.09 -39.71
CA GLU A 504 -91.43 81.53 -39.71
C GLU A 504 -90.73 82.41 -38.65
N ILE A 505 -89.62 81.97 -38.04
CA ILE A 505 -88.95 82.71 -36.94
C ILE A 505 -87.66 83.38 -37.45
N GLU A 506 -87.72 84.63 -37.91
CA GLU A 506 -86.53 85.44 -38.24
C GLU A 506 -86.11 86.40 -37.10
N GLU A 507 -86.93 86.66 -36.08
CA GLU A 507 -86.61 87.64 -35.00
C GLU A 507 -86.05 87.04 -33.69
N GLU A 508 -85.93 85.72 -33.52
CA GLU A 508 -85.43 85.08 -32.27
C GLU A 508 -84.27 84.07 -32.47
N GLU A 509 -83.55 84.12 -33.59
CA GLU A 509 -82.47 83.17 -33.91
C GLU A 509 -81.28 83.22 -32.93
N GLU A 510 -81.03 84.37 -32.29
CA GLU A 510 -79.89 84.59 -31.38
C GLU A 510 -80.11 83.93 -30.00
N ASN A 511 -81.33 83.98 -29.46
CA ASN A 511 -81.67 83.38 -28.15
C ASN A 511 -81.68 81.84 -28.17
N ILE A 512 -82.07 81.24 -29.30
CA ILE A 512 -82.03 79.78 -29.51
C ILE A 512 -80.57 79.30 -29.59
N LYS A 513 -79.70 80.09 -30.20
CA LYS A 513 -78.27 79.81 -30.34
C LYS A 513 -77.54 79.82 -28.99
N GLU A 514 -77.82 80.79 -28.12
CA GLU A 514 -77.26 80.82 -26.76
C GLU A 514 -77.74 79.64 -25.90
N ALA A 515 -79.04 79.29 -25.96
CA ALA A 515 -79.59 78.16 -25.21
C ALA A 515 -79.01 76.81 -25.67
N ALA A 516 -78.86 76.63 -26.99
CA ALA A 516 -78.22 75.45 -27.58
C ALA A 516 -76.74 75.34 -27.19
N GLN A 517 -76.00 76.46 -27.19
CA GLN A 517 -74.60 76.48 -26.75
C GLN A 517 -74.43 76.16 -25.26
N GLN A 518 -75.31 76.65 -24.39
CA GLN A 518 -75.25 76.33 -22.95
C GLN A 518 -75.59 74.86 -22.67
N ALA A 519 -76.60 74.30 -23.35
CA ALA A 519 -76.94 72.89 -23.22
C ALA A 519 -75.79 72.00 -23.71
N ALA A 520 -75.19 72.33 -24.85
CA ALA A 520 -74.11 71.58 -25.45
C ALA A 520 -72.82 71.62 -24.60
N LYS A 521 -72.48 72.77 -23.98
CA LYS A 521 -71.36 72.86 -23.02
C LYS A 521 -71.57 71.98 -21.78
N LYS A 522 -72.81 71.86 -21.28
CA LYS A 522 -73.11 70.99 -20.13
C LYS A 522 -72.97 69.51 -20.49
N THR A 523 -73.48 69.09 -21.66
CA THR A 523 -73.39 67.71 -22.13
C THR A 523 -71.95 67.29 -22.47
N ALA A 524 -71.15 68.20 -23.03
CA ALA A 524 -69.73 67.96 -23.26
C ALA A 524 -68.96 67.72 -21.95
N LYS A 525 -69.32 68.42 -20.87
CA LYS A 525 -68.73 68.21 -19.54
C LYS A 525 -69.07 66.84 -18.95
N ASP A 526 -70.32 66.41 -19.03
CA ASP A 526 -70.76 65.08 -18.55
C ASP A 526 -70.11 63.94 -19.38
N ALA A 527 -69.86 64.17 -20.68
CA ALA A 527 -69.16 63.22 -21.54
C ALA A 527 -67.68 63.05 -21.15
N ILE A 528 -66.99 64.14 -20.77
CA ILE A 528 -65.60 64.09 -20.33
C ILE A 528 -65.45 63.33 -19.01
N GLU A 529 -66.37 63.49 -18.05
CA GLU A 529 -66.34 62.71 -16.81
C GLU A 529 -66.46 61.20 -17.09
N LYS A 530 -67.28 60.79 -18.08
CA LYS A 530 -67.33 59.39 -18.52
C LYS A 530 -66.06 58.93 -19.23
N VAL A 531 -65.44 59.78 -20.07
CA VAL A 531 -64.13 59.47 -20.69
C VAL A 531 -63.09 59.20 -19.61
N GLN A 532 -63.05 60.02 -18.56
CA GLN A 532 -62.12 59.84 -17.45
C GLN A 532 -62.38 58.52 -16.71
N GLU A 533 -63.65 58.14 -16.48
CA GLU A 533 -63.99 56.87 -15.84
C GLU A 533 -63.63 55.64 -16.71
N VAL A 534 -63.88 55.71 -18.02
CA VAL A 534 -63.54 54.63 -18.97
C VAL A 534 -62.03 54.51 -19.15
N THR A 535 -61.32 55.63 -19.24
CA THR A 535 -59.85 55.67 -19.34
C THR A 535 -59.22 55.04 -18.10
N ARG A 536 -59.74 55.36 -16.92
CA ARG A 536 -59.30 54.77 -15.66
C ARG A 536 -59.48 53.25 -15.65
N LYS A 537 -60.66 52.74 -16.00
CA LYS A 537 -60.94 51.29 -16.07
C LYS A 537 -60.07 50.57 -17.11
N ALA A 538 -59.83 51.20 -18.26
CA ALA A 538 -58.97 50.65 -19.30
C ALA A 538 -57.49 50.56 -18.88
N ALA A 539 -56.99 51.58 -18.18
CA ALA A 539 -55.63 51.59 -17.63
C ALA A 539 -55.46 50.51 -16.54
N GLU A 540 -56.45 50.37 -15.64
CA GLU A 540 -56.47 49.31 -14.62
C GLU A 540 -56.41 47.90 -15.25
N THR A 541 -57.21 47.65 -16.29
CA THR A 541 -57.26 46.34 -16.99
C THR A 541 -55.96 46.03 -17.73
N ALA A 542 -55.35 47.02 -18.41
CA ALA A 542 -54.13 46.84 -19.18
C ALA A 542 -52.90 46.53 -18.29
N VAL A 543 -52.83 47.12 -17.09
CA VAL A 543 -51.79 46.83 -16.11
C VAL A 543 -51.94 45.41 -15.57
N GLU A 544 -53.16 44.93 -15.30
CA GLU A 544 -53.40 43.55 -14.85
C GLU A 544 -52.98 42.51 -15.88
N GLU A 545 -53.37 42.64 -17.15
CA GLU A 545 -53.05 41.67 -18.20
C GLU A 545 -51.53 41.54 -18.44
N LYS A 546 -50.84 42.69 -18.53
CA LYS A 546 -49.39 42.72 -18.79
C LYS A 546 -48.55 42.32 -17.55
N SER A 547 -49.11 42.41 -16.33
CA SER A 547 -48.43 41.99 -15.10
C SER A 547 -48.09 40.50 -15.07
N ASN A 548 -48.93 39.64 -15.66
CA ASN A 548 -48.75 38.19 -15.63
C ASN A 548 -47.49 37.71 -16.38
N PHE A 549 -47.08 38.44 -17.43
CA PHE A 549 -45.85 38.12 -18.18
C PHE A 549 -44.59 38.48 -17.39
N ILE A 550 -44.62 39.55 -16.59
CA ILE A 550 -43.51 39.95 -15.70
C ILE A 550 -43.26 38.85 -14.66
N LEU A 551 -44.32 38.27 -14.09
CA LEU A 551 -44.18 37.26 -13.03
C LEU A 551 -43.39 36.03 -13.51
N GLN A 552 -43.59 35.59 -14.75
CA GLN A 552 -42.86 34.45 -15.31
C GLN A 552 -41.38 34.76 -15.54
N LYS A 553 -41.05 35.98 -15.98
CA LYS A 553 -39.66 36.42 -16.16
C LYS A 553 -38.96 36.63 -14.82
N ALA A 554 -39.65 37.26 -13.86
CA ALA A 554 -39.16 37.50 -12.51
C ALA A 554 -38.87 36.19 -11.77
N LYS A 555 -39.74 35.18 -11.85
CA LYS A 555 -39.50 33.86 -11.24
C LYS A 555 -38.17 33.25 -11.67
N LYS A 556 -37.83 33.30 -12.96
CA LYS A 556 -36.57 32.75 -13.48
C LYS A 556 -35.33 33.50 -13.02
N GLU A 557 -35.38 34.84 -12.98
CA GLU A 557 -34.23 35.64 -12.56
C GLU A 557 -34.02 35.63 -11.05
N VAL A 558 -35.12 35.66 -10.28
CA VAL A 558 -35.09 35.52 -8.81
C VAL A 558 -34.53 34.15 -8.43
N ALA A 559 -34.95 33.07 -9.11
CA ALA A 559 -34.43 31.72 -8.87
C ALA A 559 -32.91 31.65 -9.08
N LYS A 560 -32.41 32.12 -10.23
CA LYS A 560 -30.97 32.10 -10.54
C LYS A 560 -30.12 32.87 -9.54
N LYS A 561 -30.57 34.05 -9.12
CA LYS A 561 -29.83 34.90 -8.18
C LYS A 561 -29.86 34.33 -6.76
N ALA A 562 -31.00 33.77 -6.35
CA ALA A 562 -31.15 33.11 -5.05
C ALA A 562 -30.35 31.80 -5.00
N GLU A 563 -30.34 30.98 -6.06
CA GLU A 563 -29.55 29.74 -6.15
C GLU A 563 -28.07 30.00 -5.91
N LYS A 564 -27.50 31.02 -6.57
CA LYS A 564 -26.08 31.36 -6.44
C LYS A 564 -25.69 31.83 -5.03
N GLU A 565 -26.54 32.65 -4.41
CA GLU A 565 -26.33 33.14 -3.04
C GLU A 565 -26.48 32.02 -2.01
N VAL A 566 -27.47 31.14 -2.18
CA VAL A 566 -27.68 29.98 -1.33
C VAL A 566 -26.54 28.98 -1.46
N GLU A 567 -26.07 28.69 -2.68
CA GLU A 567 -24.90 27.84 -2.93
C GLU A 567 -23.68 28.35 -2.17
N SER A 568 -23.36 29.64 -2.27
CA SER A 568 -22.22 30.23 -1.54
C SER A 568 -22.35 30.12 -0.02
N ALA A 569 -23.54 30.42 0.54
CA ALA A 569 -23.77 30.37 1.98
C ALA A 569 -23.77 28.93 2.55
N VAL A 570 -24.18 27.94 1.75
CA VAL A 570 -24.17 26.53 2.13
C VAL A 570 -22.75 25.97 2.08
N ILE A 571 -21.95 26.34 1.07
CA ILE A 571 -20.53 25.98 0.99
C ILE A 571 -19.78 26.51 2.22
N ASP A 572 -19.92 27.79 2.56
CA ASP A 572 -19.24 28.41 3.70
C ASP A 572 -19.58 27.76 5.04
N ALA A 573 -20.81 27.26 5.19
CA ALA A 573 -21.27 26.61 6.41
C ALA A 573 -20.85 25.13 6.51
N ALA A 574 -20.82 24.39 5.39
CA ALA A 574 -20.53 22.96 5.37
C ALA A 574 -19.04 22.63 5.26
N LYS A 575 -18.25 23.51 4.61
CA LYS A 575 -16.81 23.33 4.38
C LYS A 575 -16.01 23.01 5.65
N PRO A 576 -16.16 23.73 6.79
CA PRO A 576 -15.38 23.46 7.99
C PRO A 576 -15.72 22.11 8.64
N GLU A 577 -16.97 21.65 8.53
CA GLU A 577 -17.40 20.37 9.08
C GLU A 577 -16.84 19.20 8.26
N ALA A 578 -16.87 19.30 6.92
CA ALA A 578 -16.30 18.31 6.02
C ALA A 578 -14.77 18.18 6.18
N GLN A 579 -14.04 19.30 6.28
CA GLN A 579 -12.60 19.29 6.53
C GLN A 579 -12.24 18.65 7.87
N LYS A 580 -13.00 18.95 8.93
CA LYS A 580 -12.77 18.38 10.27
C LYS A 580 -13.02 16.87 10.30
N ALA A 581 -14.03 16.40 9.57
CA ALA A 581 -14.33 14.98 9.43
C ALA A 581 -13.27 14.25 8.61
N GLY A 582 -12.89 14.79 7.45
CA GLY A 582 -11.82 14.27 6.60
C GLY A 582 -10.49 14.16 7.35
N LYS A 583 -10.11 15.20 8.10
CA LYS A 583 -8.87 15.19 8.90
C LYS A 583 -8.86 14.11 9.97
N ARG A 584 -9.98 13.86 10.65
CA ARG A 584 -10.10 12.79 11.66
C ARG A 584 -9.95 11.40 11.05
N ALA A 585 -10.72 11.12 9.99
CA ALA A 585 -10.68 9.82 9.32
C ALA A 585 -9.31 9.53 8.72
N ALA A 586 -8.69 10.52 8.07
CA ALA A 586 -7.35 10.37 7.52
C ALA A 586 -6.26 10.20 8.61
N THR A 587 -6.39 10.87 9.76
CA THR A 587 -5.48 10.64 10.91
C THR A 587 -5.60 9.23 11.49
N GLU A 588 -6.81 8.67 11.50
CA GLU A 588 -7.07 7.30 11.96
C GLU A 588 -6.53 6.27 10.95
N ALA A 589 -6.72 6.51 9.65
CA ALA A 589 -6.13 5.72 8.58
C ALA A 589 -4.59 5.68 8.64
N ILE A 590 -3.92 6.80 8.95
CA ILE A 590 -2.45 6.83 9.15
C ILE A 590 -2.01 5.95 10.35
N LYS A 591 -2.84 5.82 11.39
CA LYS A 591 -2.52 5.06 12.60
C LYS A 591 -2.70 3.56 12.45
N GLU A 592 -3.74 3.14 11.73
CA GLU A 592 -4.11 1.72 11.60
C GLU A 592 -3.38 0.98 10.46
N THR A 593 -2.62 1.69 9.62
CA THR A 593 -2.07 1.13 8.38
C THR A 593 -0.71 0.46 8.52
N ALA A 594 -0.59 -0.65 7.78
CA ALA A 594 0.67 -1.35 7.51
C ALA A 594 1.44 -0.66 6.37
N PRO A 595 2.77 -0.84 6.27
CA PRO A 595 3.67 0.11 5.61
C PRO A 595 3.76 0.05 4.07
N THR A 596 2.91 -0.74 3.40
CA THR A 596 3.09 -1.08 1.97
C THR A 596 2.24 -0.29 0.99
N ASP A 597 1.32 0.55 1.47
CA ASP A 597 0.33 1.21 0.63
C ASP A 597 0.76 2.65 0.28
N GLU A 598 0.48 3.08 -0.95
CA GLU A 598 0.74 4.46 -1.38
C GLU A 598 -0.02 5.45 -0.48
N PRO A 599 0.66 6.34 0.27
CA PRO A 599 -0.01 7.14 1.29
C PRO A 599 -1.06 8.11 0.71
N GLU A 600 -0.81 8.62 -0.50
CA GLU A 600 -1.70 9.60 -1.15
C GLU A 600 -3.07 9.00 -1.53
N THR A 601 -3.10 7.76 -2.02
CA THR A 601 -4.34 7.11 -2.45
C THR A 601 -5.23 6.80 -1.25
N LEU A 602 -4.64 6.27 -0.16
CA LEU A 602 -5.36 6.00 1.08
C LEU A 602 -5.86 7.27 1.77
N LEU A 603 -5.03 8.31 1.86
CA LEU A 603 -5.44 9.62 2.39
C LEU A 603 -6.65 10.15 1.62
N LYS A 604 -6.62 10.03 0.29
CA LYS A 604 -7.70 10.48 -0.58
C LYS A 604 -8.96 9.65 -0.37
N GLU A 605 -8.87 8.32 -0.31
CA GLU A 605 -10.02 7.43 -0.11
C GLU A 605 -10.71 7.68 1.24
N ALA A 606 -9.95 7.66 2.34
CA ALA A 606 -10.47 7.90 3.69
C ALA A 606 -11.07 9.30 3.84
N ALA A 607 -10.40 10.33 3.30
CA ALA A 607 -10.93 11.70 3.30
C ALA A 607 -12.22 11.79 2.45
N THR A 608 -12.29 11.09 1.32
CA THR A 608 -13.45 11.11 0.41
C THR A 608 -14.67 10.49 1.07
N GLU A 609 -14.52 9.34 1.73
CA GLU A 609 -15.63 8.65 2.39
C GLU A 609 -16.21 9.47 3.55
N ALA A 610 -15.34 9.97 4.43
CA ALA A 610 -15.75 10.81 5.56
C ALA A 610 -16.34 12.15 5.12
N ALA A 611 -15.76 12.79 4.09
CA ALA A 611 -16.29 14.02 3.53
C ALA A 611 -17.68 13.81 2.89
N LYS A 612 -17.95 12.67 2.23
CA LYS A 612 -19.28 12.36 1.68
C LYS A 612 -20.34 12.21 2.76
N GLU A 613 -20.02 11.49 3.85
CA GLU A 613 -20.97 11.27 4.94
C GLU A 613 -21.38 12.59 5.64
N VAL A 614 -20.38 13.45 5.89
CA VAL A 614 -20.62 14.74 6.55
C VAL A 614 -21.15 15.79 5.58
N ALA A 615 -20.75 15.77 4.30
CA ALA A 615 -21.34 16.66 3.30
C ALA A 615 -22.83 16.39 3.15
N GLY A 616 -23.29 15.13 3.05
CA GLY A 616 -24.72 14.83 2.93
C GLY A 616 -25.56 15.43 4.07
N THR A 617 -25.16 15.17 5.32
CA THR A 617 -25.94 15.60 6.50
C THR A 617 -25.70 17.08 6.88
N GLY A 618 -24.49 17.59 6.68
CA GLY A 618 -24.09 18.96 6.98
C GLY A 618 -24.63 19.96 5.97
N VAL A 619 -24.55 19.64 4.66
CA VAL A 619 -25.11 20.48 3.58
C VAL A 619 -26.63 20.57 3.70
N GLU A 620 -27.33 19.48 4.00
CA GLU A 620 -28.79 19.52 4.22
C GLU A 620 -29.17 20.40 5.42
N LYS A 621 -28.50 20.25 6.56
CA LYS A 621 -28.76 21.09 7.75
C LYS A 621 -28.43 22.55 7.51
N ALA A 622 -27.33 22.83 6.82
CA ALA A 622 -26.92 24.19 6.45
C ALA A 622 -27.93 24.82 5.48
N ALA A 623 -28.43 24.06 4.53
CA ALA A 623 -29.48 24.51 3.62
C ALA A 623 -30.81 24.77 4.34
N GLU A 624 -31.20 23.94 5.30
CA GLU A 624 -32.44 24.13 6.04
C GLU A 624 -32.39 25.37 6.96
N ARG A 625 -31.25 25.58 7.64
CA ARG A 625 -31.09 26.67 8.61
C ARG A 625 -30.68 28.01 8.00
N THR A 626 -29.71 27.97 7.10
CA THR A 626 -29.05 29.14 6.52
C THR A 626 -29.54 29.35 5.10
N GLY A 627 -29.55 28.29 4.28
CA GLY A 627 -30.01 28.34 2.89
C GLY A 627 -31.44 28.85 2.77
N LYS A 628 -32.38 28.37 3.59
CA LYS A 628 -33.79 28.82 3.57
C LYS A 628 -33.96 30.29 3.95
N LYS A 629 -33.17 30.80 4.91
CA LYS A 629 -33.20 32.21 5.34
C LYS A 629 -32.58 33.14 4.31
N VAL A 630 -31.47 32.72 3.71
CA VAL A 630 -30.81 33.45 2.63
C VAL A 630 -31.71 33.44 1.39
N ALA A 631 -32.28 32.28 1.05
CA ALA A 631 -33.25 32.13 -0.03
C ALA A 631 -34.44 33.07 0.15
N THR A 632 -35.07 33.14 1.33
CA THR A 632 -36.23 34.01 1.54
C THR A 632 -35.86 35.48 1.44
N LYS A 633 -34.79 35.92 2.12
CA LYS A 633 -34.38 37.33 2.10
C LYS A 633 -33.95 37.78 0.71
N THR A 634 -33.16 36.97 0.01
CA THR A 634 -32.66 37.27 -1.33
C THR A 634 -33.79 37.20 -2.35
N ALA A 635 -34.68 36.20 -2.26
CA ALA A 635 -35.82 36.09 -3.15
C ALA A 635 -36.81 37.25 -2.96
N GLU A 636 -37.13 37.64 -1.73
CA GLU A 636 -38.07 38.74 -1.46
C GLU A 636 -37.49 40.09 -1.92
N SER A 637 -36.24 40.39 -1.61
CA SER A 637 -35.60 41.65 -2.06
C SER A 637 -35.44 41.74 -3.57
N THR A 638 -34.99 40.64 -4.20
CA THR A 638 -34.81 40.58 -5.67
C THR A 638 -36.14 40.60 -6.40
N ALA A 639 -37.17 39.91 -5.87
CA ALA A 639 -38.50 39.92 -6.45
C ALA A 639 -39.10 41.32 -6.44
N ILE A 640 -38.98 42.07 -5.33
CA ILE A 640 -39.45 43.45 -5.25
C ILE A 640 -38.74 44.33 -6.28
N GLU A 641 -37.40 44.29 -6.33
CA GLU A 641 -36.61 45.12 -7.25
C GLU A 641 -36.95 44.86 -8.73
N ILE A 642 -37.05 43.58 -9.12
CA ILE A 642 -37.36 43.20 -10.50
C ILE A 642 -38.82 43.53 -10.86
N VAL A 643 -39.76 43.21 -9.97
CA VAL A 643 -41.19 43.46 -10.21
C VAL A 643 -41.44 44.96 -10.28
N GLU A 644 -40.88 45.79 -9.40
CA GLU A 644 -41.01 47.26 -9.42
C GLU A 644 -40.47 47.89 -10.71
N LYS A 645 -39.27 47.46 -11.15
CA LYS A 645 -38.64 47.99 -12.36
C LYS A 645 -39.48 47.70 -13.61
N GLU A 646 -39.97 46.48 -13.76
CA GLU A 646 -40.74 46.07 -14.93
C GLU A 646 -42.18 46.60 -14.89
N THR A 647 -42.85 46.62 -13.72
CA THR A 647 -44.22 47.18 -13.60
C THR A 647 -44.26 48.68 -13.85
N LYS A 648 -43.24 49.45 -13.42
CA LYS A 648 -43.19 50.89 -13.70
C LYS A 648 -43.11 51.21 -15.19
N LYS A 649 -42.38 50.38 -15.95
CA LYS A 649 -42.30 50.52 -17.41
C LYS A 649 -43.66 50.25 -18.07
N ILE A 650 -44.34 49.20 -17.63
CA ILE A 650 -45.66 48.82 -18.16
C ILE A 650 -46.75 49.82 -17.77
N ALA A 651 -46.72 50.37 -16.56
CA ALA A 651 -47.66 51.39 -16.11
C ALA A 651 -47.67 52.62 -17.05
N GLY A 652 -46.49 53.08 -17.47
CA GLY A 652 -46.36 54.19 -18.43
C GLY A 652 -46.92 53.85 -19.81
N GLU A 653 -46.61 52.67 -20.33
CA GLU A 653 -47.11 52.19 -21.65
C GLU A 653 -48.63 51.95 -21.62
N ALA A 654 -49.16 51.37 -20.56
CA ALA A 654 -50.59 51.11 -20.37
C ALA A 654 -51.39 52.41 -20.23
N ALA A 655 -50.86 53.41 -19.52
CA ALA A 655 -51.49 54.72 -19.40
C ALA A 655 -51.61 55.43 -20.76
N GLU A 656 -50.57 55.32 -21.61
CA GLU A 656 -50.57 55.91 -22.95
C GLU A 656 -51.53 55.20 -23.91
N GLU A 657 -51.59 53.86 -23.84
CA GLU A 657 -52.48 53.04 -24.68
C GLU A 657 -53.95 53.22 -24.28
N ALA A 658 -54.25 53.28 -22.98
CA ALA A 658 -55.59 53.51 -22.44
C ALA A 658 -56.12 54.90 -22.83
N ALA A 659 -55.30 55.96 -22.72
CA ALA A 659 -55.68 57.30 -23.14
C ALA A 659 -56.05 57.36 -24.63
N LYS A 660 -55.23 56.76 -25.51
CA LYS A 660 -55.48 56.73 -26.96
C LYS A 660 -56.73 55.93 -27.33
N LYS A 661 -57.02 54.83 -26.64
CA LYS A 661 -58.17 53.97 -26.91
C LYS A 661 -59.49 54.58 -26.43
N ALA A 662 -59.50 55.12 -25.22
CA ALA A 662 -60.67 55.77 -24.64
C ALA A 662 -61.10 57.03 -25.43
N ALA A 663 -60.14 57.84 -25.88
CA ALA A 663 -60.41 59.00 -26.75
C ALA A 663 -61.12 58.58 -28.05
N LYS A 664 -60.82 57.40 -28.60
CA LYS A 664 -61.37 56.92 -29.88
C LYS A 664 -62.76 56.27 -29.76
N GLU A 665 -63.03 55.58 -28.65
CA GLU A 665 -64.31 54.90 -28.41
C GLU A 665 -65.43 55.86 -28.01
N VAL A 666 -65.14 56.82 -27.12
CA VAL A 666 -66.19 57.74 -26.61
C VAL A 666 -66.62 58.78 -27.65
N LEU A 667 -65.69 59.25 -28.49
CA LEU A 667 -65.97 60.21 -29.59
C LEU A 667 -66.99 59.70 -30.62
N ASN A 668 -67.15 58.38 -30.77
CA ASN A 668 -67.95 57.82 -31.87
C ASN A 668 -69.32 57.26 -31.46
N LYS A 669 -69.50 56.82 -30.21
CA LYS A 669 -70.70 56.05 -29.83
C LYS A 669 -71.57 56.75 -28.79
N ASP A 670 -70.98 57.18 -27.68
CA ASP A 670 -71.75 57.70 -26.54
C ASP A 670 -72.09 59.20 -26.69
N VAL A 671 -71.18 60.00 -27.27
CA VAL A 671 -71.45 61.41 -27.58
C VAL A 671 -72.66 61.56 -28.51
N LYS A 672 -72.87 60.62 -29.44
CA LYS A 672 -74.02 60.62 -30.36
C LYS A 672 -75.35 60.34 -29.66
N GLU A 673 -75.40 59.34 -28.78
CA GLU A 673 -76.63 59.01 -28.05
C GLU A 673 -76.99 60.08 -27.01
N GLU A 674 -75.99 60.66 -26.33
CA GLU A 674 -76.22 61.73 -25.36
C GLU A 674 -76.61 63.05 -26.06
N ALA A 675 -76.02 63.35 -27.22
CA ALA A 675 -76.43 64.46 -28.09
C ALA A 675 -77.91 64.33 -28.48
N GLU A 676 -78.35 63.18 -28.99
CA GLU A 676 -79.77 62.97 -29.35
C GLU A 676 -80.74 63.17 -28.16
N LYS A 677 -80.35 62.73 -26.95
CA LYS A 677 -81.16 62.96 -25.73
C LYS A 677 -81.18 64.42 -25.32
N ALA A 678 -80.05 65.12 -25.40
CA ALA A 678 -79.95 66.55 -25.09
C ALA A 678 -80.76 67.39 -26.08
N THR A 679 -80.70 67.09 -27.38
CA THR A 679 -81.47 67.76 -28.44
C THR A 679 -82.97 67.64 -28.21
N LYS A 680 -83.48 66.43 -27.91
CA LYS A 680 -84.90 66.21 -27.57
C LYS A 680 -85.35 67.00 -26.32
N LYS A 681 -84.46 67.24 -25.37
CA LYS A 681 -84.76 68.00 -24.15
C LYS A 681 -84.71 69.51 -24.40
N ALA A 682 -83.74 69.98 -25.17
CA ALA A 682 -83.60 71.38 -25.56
C ALA A 682 -84.77 71.84 -26.45
N VAL A 683 -85.19 71.05 -27.44
CA VAL A 683 -86.37 71.32 -28.28
C VAL A 683 -87.64 71.45 -27.43
N LYS A 684 -87.83 70.58 -26.42
CA LYS A 684 -88.96 70.67 -25.48
C LYS A 684 -88.92 71.92 -24.59
N GLU A 685 -87.75 72.35 -24.15
CA GLU A 685 -87.60 73.55 -23.33
C GLU A 685 -87.74 74.84 -24.15
N ALA A 686 -87.26 74.85 -25.40
CA ALA A 686 -87.46 75.96 -26.34
C ALA A 686 -88.94 76.12 -26.70
N ALA A 687 -89.66 75.03 -26.97
CA ALA A 687 -91.10 75.04 -27.23
C ALA A 687 -91.92 75.62 -26.05
N LYS A 688 -91.49 75.40 -24.80
CA LYS A 688 -92.14 75.96 -23.59
C LYS A 688 -91.89 77.45 -23.37
N LYS A 689 -90.78 78.00 -23.88
CA LYS A 689 -90.47 79.43 -23.75
C LYS A 689 -91.22 80.28 -24.77
N LEU A 690 -91.63 79.70 -25.91
CA LEU A 690 -92.40 80.36 -26.98
C LEU A 690 -93.93 80.43 -26.73
N GLU A 691 -94.44 79.79 -25.68
CA GLU A 691 -95.88 79.84 -25.28
C GLU A 691 -96.19 80.90 -24.20
N LYS A 692 -95.20 81.71 -23.80
CA LYS A 692 -95.33 82.84 -22.86
C LYS A 692 -94.89 84.11 -23.54
#